data_AF-A0A2R4XFI1-F1
#
_entry.id   AF-A0A2R4XFI1-F1
#
_cell.length_a   1.000
_cell.length_b   1.000
_cell.length_c   1.000
_cell.angle_alpha   90.00
_cell.angle_beta   90.00
_cell.angle_gamma   90.00
#
_symmetry.space_group_name_H-M   'P 1'
#
loop_
_entity.id
_entity.type
_entity.pdbx_description
1 polymer ?
#
loop_
_entity_poly.entity_id
_entity_poly.type
_entity_poly.pdbx_seq_one_letter_code
_entity_poly.pdbx_strand_id
1 'polypeptide(L)'
;MTDTTPQYSNRNQVAQTPAMGLIAQGAVFWKPDYLVSSPWLEHLPMLFWLVEAVQPQNVVSLHLGGGAHHFAVCQAVERLRLDANCYAVDAELSEEVFQRNENYVAFSQCIEQSAVDAVKQFAEGSVDLLLLDGSSPAIEDEVEAWAPLMSPQSVMVILGTARRGDGNHGRRVFDGLTKKYPSLSFTHGGGVGLVAVGSSPRLLIARLLELADGAGGIQVAREVFARLGRACHDAWVVADREARLVEVEKALKVQEQEVQVLSERYQSASSELTRQEAKSAEYARRIEQQVERNAQERGGMAQRVSSLQEERDTLRLEVDRLQHRLADSSRLLDQKAEQLIAKQLEQSQQALEFEKLRIQDEFREEQLTAAKEQLLEIKESLLGEQKRADGALQQAQVERAEREKLQSELTQEVTRLNQSLVAEAKRSHETKSHLSEAEERLQDKDTENQRLQGELASSQALTKELTSRIENQSKESAEQWDALRQAHEAQLAEHDAAIEQVKIDAEDIKTDLEQQVLQLKSRLHDAEERAARRDSEAESLAKSLSETKSSLQALESQLQQQKQLTSNLQSVESQLRRQLSEKYTEIAALTQMLENATSPEGTQIDQNARKPVDQPVSTSGGGWFSGNKRKREERRLVELIENSREFDAKWYLEKYPDVAKHPEFSKAPARHYLKFGGFEGRDPGPGFDSAHYLDTHSELKASRTNPLVHFLSTR
;
A
#
# COMPACT_ATOMS: atom_id res chain seq x y z
N MET A 1 55.36 63.59 -21.02
CA MET A 1 55.66 64.32 -22.27
C MET A 1 54.35 64.45 -23.03
N THR A 2 53.94 65.71 -23.28
CA THR A 2 52.80 66.19 -24.10
C THR A 2 51.44 65.56 -23.76
N ASP A 3 50.58 66.07 -22.88
CA ASP A 3 49.98 67.41 -22.77
C ASP A 3 49.47 68.01 -24.08
N THR A 4 48.28 67.54 -24.48
CA THR A 4 47.43 68.13 -25.53
C THR A 4 45.98 68.04 -25.06
N THR A 5 45.62 68.85 -24.06
CA THR A 5 44.24 69.32 -23.86
C THR A 5 43.79 70.05 -25.13
N PRO A 6 42.70 69.64 -25.80
CA PRO A 6 42.13 70.44 -26.86
C PRO A 6 41.52 71.69 -26.21
N GLN A 7 42.10 72.86 -26.49
CA GLN A 7 41.44 74.14 -26.26
C GLN A 7 40.16 74.18 -27.10
N TYR A 8 39.03 73.78 -26.52
CA TYR A 8 37.71 74.06 -27.07
C TYR A 8 37.50 75.57 -27.01
N SER A 9 37.77 76.20 -28.15
CA SER A 9 37.61 77.62 -28.41
C SER A 9 36.25 78.16 -27.98
N ASN A 10 36.27 79.33 -27.33
CA ASN A 10 35.17 80.16 -26.83
C ASN A 10 34.03 80.54 -27.82
N ARG A 11 34.00 79.95 -29.02
CA ARG A 11 32.91 80.15 -30.00
C ARG A 11 31.65 79.36 -29.70
N ASN A 12 31.74 78.23 -28.98
CA ASN A 12 30.59 77.38 -28.68
C ASN A 12 29.72 77.89 -27.51
N GLN A 13 30.26 78.69 -26.58
CA GLN A 13 29.46 79.19 -25.44
C GLN A 13 28.37 80.20 -25.87
N VAL A 14 28.63 81.01 -26.90
CA VAL A 14 27.68 82.04 -27.35
C VAL A 14 26.45 81.44 -28.07
N ALA A 15 26.60 80.28 -28.71
CA ALA A 15 25.50 79.57 -29.38
C ALA A 15 24.72 78.59 -28.45
N GLN A 16 25.29 78.25 -27.29
CA GLN A 16 24.69 77.32 -26.30
C GLN A 16 23.61 77.97 -25.43
N THR A 17 23.74 79.28 -25.16
CA THR A 17 22.88 80.02 -24.22
C THR A 17 21.40 80.17 -24.69
N PRO A 18 21.09 80.47 -25.97
CA PRO A 18 19.70 80.65 -26.43
C PRO A 18 18.91 79.34 -26.49
N ALA A 19 19.54 78.24 -26.92
CA ALA A 19 18.89 76.93 -27.02
C ALA A 19 18.58 76.34 -25.63
N MET A 20 19.45 76.58 -24.64
CA MET A 20 19.20 76.18 -23.27
C MET A 20 18.05 76.97 -22.63
N GLY A 21 17.99 78.29 -22.81
CA GLY A 21 16.87 79.10 -22.30
C GLY A 21 15.51 78.76 -22.93
N LEU A 22 15.50 78.19 -24.14
CA LEU A 22 14.27 77.76 -24.81
C LEU A 22 13.71 76.43 -24.28
N ILE A 23 14.60 75.55 -23.79
CA ILE A 23 14.27 74.16 -23.42
C ILE A 23 14.30 73.96 -21.90
N ALA A 24 15.03 74.78 -21.16
CA ALA A 24 15.04 74.79 -19.69
C ALA A 24 13.75 75.37 -19.10
N GLN A 25 12.61 74.94 -19.62
CA GLN A 25 11.30 75.16 -19.03
C GLN A 25 11.04 74.10 -17.96
N GLY A 26 10.17 74.41 -17.00
CA GLY A 26 9.97 73.55 -15.83
C GLY A 26 9.45 72.15 -16.17
N ALA A 27 8.68 72.00 -17.27
CA ALA A 27 8.01 70.73 -17.57
C ALA A 27 8.95 69.64 -18.09
N VAL A 28 10.06 69.99 -18.75
CA VAL A 28 10.98 68.97 -19.32
C VAL A 28 11.63 68.08 -18.25
N PHE A 29 11.75 68.60 -17.03
CA PHE A 29 12.33 67.89 -15.88
C PHE A 29 11.29 67.13 -15.04
N TRP A 30 10.02 67.12 -15.46
CA TRP A 30 9.00 66.39 -14.74
C TRP A 30 9.18 64.88 -14.84
N LYS A 31 9.01 64.22 -13.70
CA LYS A 31 8.99 62.77 -13.62
C LYS A 31 7.64 62.25 -14.14
N PRO A 32 7.62 61.32 -15.12
CA PRO A 32 6.39 60.66 -15.54
C PRO A 32 5.76 59.86 -14.39
N ASP A 33 4.45 60.00 -14.21
CA ASP A 33 3.67 59.28 -13.20
C ASP A 33 3.28 57.87 -13.69
N TYR A 34 3.44 57.60 -14.98
CA TYR A 34 3.16 56.32 -15.63
C TYR A 34 4.30 55.93 -16.56
N LEU A 35 4.88 54.76 -16.33
CA LEU A 35 5.93 54.18 -17.15
C LEU A 35 5.54 52.74 -17.49
N VAL A 36 5.42 52.45 -18.78
CA VAL A 36 5.12 51.13 -19.33
C VAL A 36 6.00 50.90 -20.55
N SER A 37 6.28 49.64 -20.89
CA SER A 37 7.07 49.32 -22.07
C SER A 37 6.44 49.97 -23.31
N SER A 38 7.14 50.94 -23.89
CA SER A 38 6.63 51.71 -25.01
C SER A 38 7.78 52.33 -25.79
N PRO A 39 7.68 52.42 -27.13
CA PRO A 39 8.64 53.18 -27.92
C PRO A 39 8.66 54.68 -27.59
N TRP A 40 7.64 55.19 -26.89
CA TRP A 40 7.55 56.57 -26.44
C TRP A 40 8.34 56.87 -25.16
N LEU A 41 8.85 55.86 -24.44
CA LEU A 41 9.51 56.03 -23.14
C LEU A 41 10.66 57.05 -23.18
N GLU A 42 11.49 57.00 -24.22
CA GLU A 42 12.63 57.93 -24.38
C GLU A 42 12.21 59.34 -24.84
N HIS A 43 10.92 59.56 -25.10
CA HIS A 43 10.39 60.82 -25.63
C HIS A 43 9.42 61.52 -24.68
N LEU A 44 9.08 60.93 -23.53
CA LEU A 44 8.15 61.52 -22.56
C LEU A 44 8.57 62.93 -22.07
N PRO A 45 9.86 63.20 -21.77
CA PRO A 45 10.30 64.57 -21.43
C PRO A 45 10.04 65.59 -22.54
N MET A 46 10.15 65.17 -23.80
CA MET A 46 9.84 66.02 -24.95
C MET A 46 8.35 66.31 -25.03
N LEU A 47 7.48 65.35 -24.70
CA LEU A 47 6.04 65.56 -24.67
C LEU A 47 5.65 66.55 -23.56
N PHE A 48 6.25 66.48 -22.37
CA PHE A 48 6.02 67.46 -21.31
C PHE A 48 6.37 68.89 -21.77
N TRP A 49 7.55 69.05 -22.35
CA TRP A 49 7.97 70.33 -22.93
C TRP A 49 7.05 70.77 -24.05
N LEU A 50 6.60 69.86 -24.91
CA LEU A 50 5.76 70.18 -26.05
C LEU A 50 4.38 70.70 -25.63
N VAL A 51 3.77 70.12 -24.59
CA VAL A 51 2.51 70.63 -24.04
C VAL A 51 2.70 72.03 -23.45
N GLU A 52 3.81 72.28 -22.75
CA GLU A 52 4.15 73.62 -22.24
C GLU A 52 4.35 74.63 -23.38
N ALA A 53 4.99 74.21 -24.48
CA ALA A 53 5.30 75.06 -25.62
C ALA A 53 4.11 75.35 -26.54
N VAL A 54 3.24 74.37 -26.76
CA VAL A 54 2.07 74.46 -27.64
C VAL A 54 0.87 75.06 -26.90
N GLN A 55 0.71 74.78 -25.60
CA GLN A 55 -0.48 75.14 -24.82
C GLN A 55 -1.77 74.71 -25.54
N PRO A 56 -1.92 73.42 -25.89
CA PRO A 56 -2.98 72.94 -26.76
C PRO A 56 -4.36 73.04 -26.10
N GLN A 57 -5.42 73.26 -26.89
CA GLN A 57 -6.81 73.07 -26.48
C GLN A 57 -7.30 71.66 -26.79
N ASN A 58 -6.87 71.07 -27.92
CA ASN A 58 -7.21 69.68 -28.23
C ASN A 58 -5.95 68.89 -28.58
N VAL A 59 -5.72 67.81 -27.84
CA VAL A 59 -4.64 66.85 -28.06
C VAL A 59 -5.21 65.51 -28.45
N VAL A 60 -4.70 64.91 -29.52
CA VAL A 60 -5.10 63.59 -30.00
C VAL A 60 -3.89 62.67 -30.02
N SER A 61 -4.03 61.53 -29.36
CA SER A 61 -3.04 60.46 -29.35
C SER A 61 -3.60 59.26 -30.10
N LEU A 62 -2.93 58.83 -31.18
CA LEU A 62 -3.31 57.68 -31.99
C LEU A 62 -2.43 56.47 -31.67
N HIS A 63 -2.99 55.26 -31.74
CA HIS A 63 -2.28 53.99 -31.52
C HIS A 63 -1.57 53.97 -30.16
N LEU A 64 -2.39 53.94 -29.11
CA LEU A 64 -1.93 54.11 -27.73
C LEU A 64 -1.02 52.98 -27.27
N GLY A 65 -1.28 51.74 -27.69
CA GLY A 65 -0.67 50.56 -27.08
C GLY A 65 -0.89 50.58 -25.55
N GLY A 66 0.18 50.71 -24.78
CA GLY A 66 0.09 50.88 -23.31
C GLY A 66 -0.31 52.30 -22.83
N GLY A 67 -0.42 53.30 -23.72
CA GLY A 67 -0.86 54.65 -23.39
C GLY A 67 0.19 55.59 -22.78
N ALA A 68 1.49 55.22 -22.81
CA ALA A 68 2.56 55.98 -22.15
C ALA A 68 2.61 57.47 -22.54
N HIS A 69 2.52 57.78 -23.84
CA HIS A 69 2.57 59.15 -24.36
C HIS A 69 1.31 59.94 -24.03
N HIS A 70 0.13 59.31 -24.15
CA HIS A 70 -1.15 59.94 -23.83
C HIS A 70 -1.23 60.34 -22.36
N PHE A 71 -0.81 59.47 -21.44
CA PHE A 71 -0.83 59.80 -20.01
C PHE A 71 0.26 60.79 -19.61
N ALA A 72 1.39 60.86 -20.32
CA ALA A 72 2.36 61.93 -20.13
C ALA A 72 1.78 63.30 -20.55
N VAL A 73 1.05 63.36 -21.66
CA VAL A 73 0.31 64.57 -22.07
C VAL A 73 -0.75 64.94 -21.02
N CYS A 74 -1.57 63.98 -20.58
CA CYS A 74 -2.62 64.26 -19.60
C CYS A 74 -2.03 64.78 -18.28
N GLN A 75 -0.94 64.18 -17.82
CA GLN A 75 -0.19 64.66 -16.67
C GLN A 75 0.33 66.09 -16.89
N ALA A 76 0.79 66.41 -18.09
CA ALA A 76 1.28 67.74 -18.43
C ALA A 76 0.14 68.78 -18.37
N VAL A 77 -0.99 68.47 -19.01
CA VAL A 77 -2.21 69.30 -19.03
C VAL A 77 -2.71 69.59 -17.61
N GLU A 78 -2.79 68.56 -16.76
CA GLU A 78 -3.24 68.70 -15.37
C GLU A 78 -2.28 69.62 -14.56
N ARG A 79 -0.97 69.39 -14.66
CA ARG A 79 0.03 70.15 -13.88
C ARG A 79 0.18 71.59 -14.33
N LEU A 80 0.08 71.84 -15.64
CA LEU A 80 0.06 73.19 -16.22
C LEU A 80 -1.30 73.89 -16.05
N ARG A 81 -2.35 73.14 -15.65
CA ARG A 81 -3.73 73.61 -15.51
C ARG A 81 -4.29 74.20 -16.80
N LEU A 82 -4.08 73.48 -17.90
CA LEU A 82 -4.60 73.88 -19.21
C LEU A 82 -6.07 73.52 -19.33
N ASP A 83 -6.83 74.39 -19.99
CA ASP A 83 -8.20 74.10 -20.42
C ASP A 83 -8.14 73.33 -21.75
N ALA A 84 -7.70 72.07 -21.67
CA ALA A 84 -7.39 71.24 -22.83
C ALA A 84 -8.10 69.90 -22.75
N ASN A 85 -8.64 69.44 -23.88
CA ASN A 85 -9.20 68.11 -24.04
C ASN A 85 -8.15 67.15 -24.62
N CYS A 86 -8.03 65.97 -24.03
CA CYS A 86 -7.14 64.91 -24.48
C CYS A 86 -7.96 63.74 -25.03
N TYR A 87 -7.62 63.26 -26.21
CA TYR A 87 -8.33 62.17 -26.87
C TYR A 87 -7.38 61.01 -27.12
N ALA A 88 -7.72 59.86 -26.55
CA ALA A 88 -7.00 58.62 -26.65
C ALA A 88 -7.72 57.75 -27.69
N VAL A 89 -7.18 57.63 -28.90
CA VAL A 89 -7.82 56.94 -30.02
C VAL A 89 -7.03 55.68 -30.38
N ASP A 90 -7.68 54.54 -30.31
CA ASP A 90 -7.14 53.27 -30.78
C ASP A 90 -8.28 52.35 -31.23
N ALA A 91 -8.01 51.43 -32.15
CA ALA A 91 -9.02 50.48 -32.62
C ALA A 91 -9.42 49.48 -31.52
N GLU A 92 -8.48 49.16 -30.63
CA GLU A 92 -8.67 48.26 -29.50
C GLU A 92 -7.94 48.84 -28.28
N LEU A 93 -8.69 49.13 -27.21
CA LEU A 93 -8.13 49.73 -26.00
C LEU A 93 -8.06 48.69 -24.88
N SER A 94 -6.89 48.56 -24.25
CA SER A 94 -6.72 47.63 -23.13
C SER A 94 -7.46 48.12 -21.88
N GLU A 95 -7.88 47.17 -21.03
CA GLU A 95 -8.51 47.48 -19.75
C GLU A 95 -7.60 48.36 -18.86
N GLU A 96 -6.29 48.15 -18.93
CA GLU A 96 -5.30 48.97 -18.21
C GLU A 96 -5.34 50.44 -18.64
N VAL A 97 -5.53 50.72 -19.93
CA VAL A 97 -5.66 52.10 -20.45
C VAL A 97 -6.94 52.74 -19.94
N PHE A 98 -8.07 52.03 -19.94
CA PHE A 98 -9.32 52.54 -19.37
C PHE A 98 -9.20 52.84 -17.88
N GLN A 99 -8.70 51.88 -17.09
CA GLN A 99 -8.48 52.05 -15.65
C GLN A 99 -7.53 53.22 -15.36
N ARG A 100 -6.50 53.41 -16.18
CA ARG A 100 -5.56 54.52 -16.00
C ARG A 100 -6.19 55.85 -16.40
N ASN A 101 -7.04 55.88 -17.42
CA ASN A 101 -7.75 57.08 -17.87
C ASN A 101 -8.76 57.61 -16.82
N GLU A 102 -9.23 56.77 -15.89
CA GLU A 102 -10.05 57.22 -14.74
C GLU A 102 -9.39 58.37 -13.96
N ASN A 103 -8.05 58.43 -13.95
CA ASN A 103 -7.31 59.49 -13.26
C ASN A 103 -7.44 60.86 -13.93
N TYR A 104 -7.85 60.91 -15.21
CA TYR A 104 -7.90 62.11 -16.06
C TYR A 104 -9.27 62.31 -16.72
N VAL A 105 -10.30 61.61 -16.25
CA VAL A 105 -11.65 61.58 -16.86
C VAL A 105 -12.33 62.95 -16.98
N ALA A 106 -11.86 63.96 -16.25
CA ALA A 106 -12.38 65.32 -16.31
C ALA A 106 -12.12 66.00 -17.67
N PHE A 107 -11.06 65.60 -18.39
CA PHE A 107 -10.67 66.21 -19.66
C PHE A 107 -10.08 65.22 -20.67
N SER A 108 -9.97 63.94 -20.32
CA SER A 108 -9.42 62.88 -21.19
C SER A 108 -10.48 61.85 -21.55
N GLN A 109 -10.69 61.64 -22.86
CA GLN A 109 -11.65 60.71 -23.42
C GLN A 109 -10.97 59.59 -24.22
N CYS A 110 -11.38 58.35 -23.95
CA CYS A 110 -11.02 57.18 -24.77
C CYS A 110 -12.02 57.00 -25.90
N ILE A 111 -11.54 56.83 -27.13
CA ILE A 111 -12.32 56.57 -28.34
C ILE A 111 -11.81 55.25 -28.93
N GLU A 112 -12.60 54.19 -28.77
CA GLU A 112 -12.29 52.86 -29.31
C GLU A 112 -12.79 52.73 -30.76
N GLN A 113 -12.04 53.33 -31.70
CA GLN A 113 -12.33 53.35 -33.13
C GLN A 113 -11.02 53.40 -33.92
N SER A 114 -11.08 53.03 -35.20
CA SER A 114 -9.94 53.23 -36.11
C SER A 114 -9.56 54.71 -36.18
N ALA A 115 -8.26 55.00 -36.30
CA ALA A 115 -7.77 56.37 -36.38
C ALA A 115 -8.43 57.18 -37.52
N VAL A 116 -8.75 56.53 -38.65
CA VAL A 116 -9.39 57.17 -39.80
C VAL A 116 -10.88 57.45 -39.54
N ASP A 117 -11.59 56.56 -38.83
CA ASP A 117 -13.01 56.78 -38.52
C ASP A 117 -13.23 57.84 -37.44
N ALA A 118 -12.32 57.91 -36.47
CA ALA A 118 -12.40 58.86 -35.36
C ALA A 118 -12.41 60.32 -35.82
N VAL A 119 -11.85 60.64 -37.00
CA VAL A 119 -11.86 61.98 -37.63
C VAL A 119 -13.25 62.61 -37.63
N LYS A 120 -14.32 61.80 -37.79
CA LYS A 120 -15.72 62.26 -37.83
C LYS A 120 -16.18 62.93 -36.51
N GLN A 121 -15.45 62.73 -35.42
CA GLN A 121 -15.75 63.28 -34.10
C GLN A 121 -15.13 64.66 -33.87
N PHE A 122 -14.30 65.15 -34.79
CA PHE A 122 -13.53 66.38 -34.64
C PHE A 122 -13.93 67.43 -35.69
N ALA A 123 -13.87 68.70 -35.32
CA ALA A 123 -14.11 69.81 -36.23
C ALA A 123 -12.85 70.16 -37.04
N GLU A 124 -13.04 70.69 -38.24
CA GLU A 124 -11.93 71.19 -39.07
C GLU A 124 -11.12 72.27 -38.33
N GLY A 125 -9.79 72.19 -38.40
CA GLY A 125 -8.89 73.13 -37.71
C GLY A 125 -8.95 73.13 -36.18
N SER A 126 -9.48 72.07 -35.53
CA SER A 126 -9.64 72.02 -34.07
C SER A 126 -8.49 71.34 -33.31
N VAL A 127 -7.63 70.57 -33.97
CA VAL A 127 -6.58 69.75 -33.32
C VAL A 127 -5.27 70.52 -33.25
N ASP A 128 -4.76 70.75 -32.04
CA ASP A 128 -3.52 71.52 -31.82
C ASP A 128 -2.28 70.64 -31.68
N LEU A 129 -2.45 69.42 -31.17
CA LEU A 129 -1.36 68.47 -31.01
C LEU A 129 -1.82 67.08 -31.42
N LEU A 130 -1.16 66.51 -32.42
CA LEU A 130 -1.43 65.15 -32.90
C LEU A 130 -0.21 64.27 -32.70
N LEU A 131 -0.36 63.19 -31.93
CA LEU A 131 0.69 62.21 -31.68
C LEU A 131 0.41 60.93 -32.49
N LEU A 132 1.37 60.53 -33.32
CA LEU A 132 1.29 59.39 -34.24
C LEU A 132 2.38 58.35 -33.93
N ASP A 133 2.01 57.07 -33.90
CA ASP A 133 2.98 55.97 -33.94
C ASP A 133 3.34 55.61 -35.39
N GLY A 134 4.55 55.94 -35.81
CA GLY A 134 5.08 55.60 -37.14
C GLY A 134 5.37 54.12 -37.37
N SER A 135 5.02 53.26 -36.41
CA SER A 135 4.95 51.80 -36.60
C SER A 135 3.68 51.35 -37.32
N SER A 136 2.62 52.18 -37.35
CA SER A 136 1.38 51.86 -38.07
C SER A 136 1.65 51.77 -39.58
N PRO A 137 1.25 50.67 -40.25
CA PRO A 137 1.35 50.57 -41.71
C PRO A 137 0.38 51.53 -42.42
N ALA A 138 -0.67 52.00 -41.74
CA ALA A 138 -1.69 52.91 -42.25
C ALA A 138 -1.39 54.39 -41.96
N ILE A 139 -0.20 54.72 -41.45
CA ILE A 139 0.15 56.11 -41.07
C ILE A 139 0.03 57.11 -42.23
N GLU A 140 0.22 56.68 -43.48
CA GLU A 140 0.02 57.54 -44.66
C GLU A 140 -1.44 58.01 -44.77
N ASP A 141 -2.39 57.06 -44.66
CA ASP A 141 -3.83 57.34 -44.70
C ASP A 141 -4.28 58.15 -43.46
N GLU A 142 -3.71 57.86 -42.30
CA GLU A 142 -3.98 58.59 -41.06
C GLU A 142 -3.54 60.06 -41.16
N VAL A 143 -2.32 60.31 -41.65
CA VAL A 143 -1.85 61.69 -41.83
C VAL A 143 -2.70 62.46 -42.83
N GLU A 144 -3.12 61.82 -43.93
CA GLU A 144 -4.02 62.45 -44.90
C GLU A 144 -5.39 62.78 -44.30
N ALA A 145 -5.97 61.86 -43.52
CA ALA A 145 -7.28 62.03 -42.89
C ALA A 145 -7.28 63.11 -41.79
N TRP A 146 -6.20 63.21 -41.02
CA TRP A 146 -6.10 64.15 -39.89
C TRP A 146 -5.58 65.54 -40.27
N ALA A 147 -4.83 65.68 -41.37
CA ALA A 147 -4.27 66.96 -41.78
C ALA A 147 -5.29 68.13 -41.88
N PRO A 148 -6.52 67.96 -42.40
CA PRO A 148 -7.52 69.04 -42.43
C PRO A 148 -8.02 69.46 -41.04
N LEU A 149 -7.96 68.58 -40.04
CA LEU A 149 -8.39 68.87 -38.68
C LEU A 149 -7.37 69.70 -37.89
N MET A 150 -6.16 69.86 -38.42
CA MET A 150 -5.04 70.52 -37.75
C MET A 150 -5.25 72.04 -37.69
N SER A 151 -5.16 72.62 -36.49
CA SER A 151 -5.35 74.04 -36.24
C SER A 151 -4.21 74.90 -36.83
N PRO A 152 -4.37 76.23 -36.95
CA PRO A 152 -3.29 77.12 -37.38
C PRO A 152 -2.05 77.10 -36.48
N GLN A 153 -2.15 76.62 -35.25
CA GLN A 153 -1.02 76.56 -34.28
C GLN A 153 -0.45 75.15 -34.12
N SER A 154 -0.97 74.22 -34.91
CA SER A 154 -0.84 72.80 -34.64
C SER A 154 0.55 72.22 -34.89
N VAL A 155 0.89 71.23 -34.07
CA VAL A 155 2.10 70.43 -34.19
C VAL A 155 1.73 68.96 -34.33
N MET A 156 2.30 68.29 -35.32
CA MET A 156 2.21 66.85 -35.50
C MET A 156 3.51 66.21 -35.03
N VAL A 157 3.41 65.17 -34.22
CA VAL A 157 4.54 64.40 -33.70
C VAL A 157 4.47 62.98 -34.25
N ILE A 158 5.51 62.57 -34.97
CA ILE A 158 5.60 61.25 -35.60
C ILE A 158 6.73 60.47 -34.94
N LEU A 159 6.40 59.35 -34.32
CA LEU A 159 7.38 58.43 -33.76
C LEU A 159 8.04 57.57 -34.86
N GLY A 160 9.24 57.06 -34.61
CA GLY A 160 9.89 56.07 -35.47
C GLY A 160 10.62 56.65 -36.69
N THR A 161 10.89 57.95 -36.73
CA THR A 161 11.50 58.63 -37.89
C THR A 161 12.96 58.21 -38.15
N ALA A 162 13.63 57.56 -37.21
CA ALA A 162 14.99 57.03 -37.39
C ALA A 162 15.02 55.50 -37.63
N ARG A 163 13.87 54.82 -37.65
CA ARG A 163 13.80 53.36 -37.89
C ARG A 163 14.17 53.00 -39.33
N ARG A 164 14.68 51.77 -39.52
CA ARG A 164 15.12 51.22 -40.82
C ARG A 164 14.51 49.83 -41.02
N GLY A 165 14.42 49.37 -42.27
CA GLY A 165 13.82 48.08 -42.62
C GLY A 165 12.29 48.14 -42.67
N ASP A 166 11.63 47.00 -42.38
CA ASP A 166 10.19 46.77 -42.59
C ASP A 166 9.25 47.64 -41.73
N GLY A 167 9.79 48.43 -40.79
CA GLY A 167 9.03 49.38 -39.93
C GLY A 167 9.40 50.85 -40.16
N ASN A 168 9.76 51.24 -41.39
CA ASN A 168 10.19 52.61 -41.72
C ASN A 168 9.05 53.56 -42.15
N HIS A 169 7.78 53.18 -41.94
CA HIS A 169 6.61 53.94 -42.37
C HIS A 169 6.65 55.40 -41.87
N GLY A 170 6.83 55.61 -40.56
CA GLY A 170 6.95 56.94 -39.97
C GLY A 170 8.07 57.80 -40.57
N ARG A 171 9.20 57.19 -40.93
CA ARG A 171 10.30 57.89 -41.61
C ARG A 171 9.89 58.36 -43.01
N ARG A 172 9.26 57.50 -43.81
CA ARG A 172 8.84 57.86 -45.18
C ARG A 172 7.85 59.01 -45.17
N VAL A 173 6.86 58.96 -44.27
CA VAL A 173 5.87 60.02 -44.10
C VAL A 173 6.53 61.32 -43.65
N PHE A 174 7.40 61.25 -42.63
CA PHE A 174 8.12 62.43 -42.14
C PHE A 174 9.01 63.07 -43.22
N ASP A 175 9.78 62.27 -43.98
CA ASP A 175 10.61 62.75 -45.09
C ASP A 175 9.75 63.43 -46.19
N GLY A 176 8.50 62.98 -46.38
CA GLY A 176 7.53 63.63 -47.27
C GLY A 176 7.02 64.97 -46.74
N LEU A 177 6.68 65.03 -45.44
CA LEU A 177 6.15 66.23 -44.78
C LEU A 177 7.19 67.35 -44.63
N THR A 178 8.46 67.01 -44.40
CA THR A 178 9.56 67.99 -44.28
C THR A 178 9.76 68.84 -45.53
N LYS A 179 9.28 68.38 -46.70
CA LYS A 179 9.31 69.15 -47.95
C LYS A 179 8.22 70.23 -48.01
N LYS A 180 7.16 70.08 -47.20
CA LYS A 180 5.97 70.94 -47.21
C LYS A 180 5.89 71.84 -45.98
N TYR A 181 6.38 71.36 -44.83
CA TYR A 181 6.19 72.01 -43.54
C TYR A 181 7.51 72.14 -42.77
N PRO A 182 7.71 73.24 -42.02
CA PRO A 182 8.82 73.36 -41.08
C PRO A 182 8.84 72.18 -40.10
N SER A 183 9.98 71.50 -40.00
CA SER A 183 10.07 70.23 -39.28
C SER A 183 11.39 70.07 -38.54
N LEU A 184 11.37 69.34 -37.43
CA LEU A 184 12.53 69.02 -36.61
C LEU A 184 12.56 67.52 -36.28
N SER A 185 13.72 66.89 -36.38
CA SER A 185 13.90 65.48 -36.00
C SER A 185 14.82 65.31 -34.79
N PHE A 186 14.52 64.28 -34.00
CA PHE A 186 15.35 63.71 -32.95
C PHE A 186 15.65 62.26 -33.32
N THR A 187 16.86 61.78 -33.02
CA THR A 187 17.35 60.47 -33.51
C THR A 187 17.45 59.39 -32.43
N HIS A 188 17.31 59.74 -31.15
CA HIS A 188 17.29 58.79 -30.03
C HIS A 188 15.94 58.04 -29.95
N GLY A 189 15.86 56.94 -29.20
CA GLY A 189 14.60 56.21 -29.00
C GLY A 189 13.86 55.76 -30.28
N GLY A 190 14.58 55.39 -31.34
CA GLY A 190 13.98 55.06 -32.65
C GLY A 190 13.56 56.27 -33.50
N GLY A 191 13.81 57.47 -33.00
CA GLY A 191 13.57 58.76 -33.63
C GLY A 191 12.16 59.28 -33.41
N VAL A 192 12.04 60.60 -33.29
CA VAL A 192 10.76 61.31 -33.28
C VAL A 192 10.89 62.58 -34.11
N GLY A 193 9.86 62.88 -34.90
CA GLY A 193 9.80 64.05 -35.75
C GLY A 193 8.66 64.98 -35.31
N LEU A 194 8.93 66.27 -35.23
CA LEU A 194 7.91 67.30 -35.09
C LEU A 194 7.72 68.02 -36.41
N VAL A 195 6.48 68.24 -36.78
CA VAL A 195 6.08 68.93 -38.01
C VAL A 195 5.10 70.03 -37.61
N ALA A 196 5.45 71.29 -37.89
CA ALA A 196 4.53 72.42 -37.72
C ALA A 196 3.60 72.50 -38.93
N VAL A 197 2.45 71.85 -38.83
CA VAL A 197 1.44 71.80 -39.92
C VAL A 197 0.67 73.11 -39.99
N GLY A 198 0.44 73.75 -38.84
CA GLY A 198 -0.22 75.04 -38.75
C GLY A 198 0.58 76.20 -39.34
N SER A 199 -0.12 77.20 -39.88
CA SER A 199 0.48 78.40 -40.48
C SER A 199 1.01 79.43 -39.48
N SER A 200 0.76 79.25 -38.18
CA SER A 200 1.09 80.18 -37.10
C SER A 200 1.52 79.44 -35.83
N PRO A 201 2.66 78.73 -35.84
CA PRO A 201 3.15 78.02 -34.66
C PRO A 201 3.41 78.97 -33.48
N ARG A 202 3.22 78.48 -32.25
CA ARG A 202 3.50 79.23 -31.02
C ARG A 202 4.98 79.63 -30.95
N LEU A 203 5.26 80.74 -30.25
CA LEU A 203 6.59 81.37 -30.19
C LEU A 203 7.71 80.36 -29.87
N LEU A 204 7.51 79.47 -28.90
CA LEU A 204 8.52 78.49 -28.49
C LEU A 204 8.82 77.45 -29.57
N ILE A 205 7.79 77.01 -30.29
CA ILE A 205 7.92 76.10 -31.43
C ILE A 205 8.60 76.78 -32.61
N ALA A 206 8.18 78.00 -32.94
CA ALA A 206 8.79 78.79 -34.00
C ALA A 206 10.30 79.02 -33.73
N ARG A 207 10.66 79.38 -32.50
CA ARG A 207 12.07 79.56 -32.09
C ARG A 207 12.87 78.26 -32.15
N LEU A 208 12.27 77.13 -31.77
CA LEU A 208 12.95 75.84 -31.83
C LEU A 208 13.25 75.43 -33.28
N LEU A 209 12.30 75.69 -34.19
CA LEU A 209 12.46 75.43 -35.62
C LEU A 209 13.50 76.37 -36.26
N GLU A 210 13.49 77.67 -35.94
CA GLU A 210 14.53 78.62 -36.38
C GLU A 210 15.94 78.18 -35.92
N LEU A 211 16.06 77.65 -34.70
CA LEU A 211 17.34 77.15 -34.18
C LEU A 211 17.79 75.85 -34.87
N ALA A 212 16.86 75.07 -35.42
CA ALA A 212 17.17 73.85 -36.17
C ALA A 212 17.84 74.15 -37.52
N ASP A 213 17.51 75.29 -38.12
CA ASP A 213 18.12 75.79 -39.36
C ASP A 213 19.53 76.38 -39.15
N GLY A 214 19.91 76.66 -37.90
CA GLY A 214 21.23 77.19 -37.51
C GLY A 214 22.26 76.09 -37.17
N ALA A 215 23.52 76.27 -37.58
CA ALA A 215 24.57 75.24 -37.60
C ALA A 215 25.10 74.70 -36.24
N GLY A 216 24.41 74.86 -35.10
CA GLY A 216 24.91 74.30 -33.83
C GLY A 216 24.02 74.35 -32.59
N GLY A 217 22.96 75.17 -32.55
CA GLY A 217 22.13 75.35 -31.33
C GLY A 217 21.26 74.13 -30.99
N ILE A 218 20.70 73.46 -31.99
CA ILE A 218 19.75 72.34 -31.81
C ILE A 218 20.38 71.05 -31.30
N GLN A 219 21.72 70.90 -31.40
CA GLN A 219 22.39 69.69 -30.94
C GLN A 219 22.32 69.53 -29.41
N VAL A 220 22.36 70.65 -28.68
CA VAL A 220 22.23 70.67 -27.23
C VAL A 220 20.83 70.22 -26.81
N ALA A 221 19.79 70.72 -27.49
CA ALA A 221 18.40 70.31 -27.32
C ALA A 221 18.23 68.79 -27.43
N ARG A 222 18.74 68.24 -28.53
CA ARG A 222 18.68 66.79 -28.83
C ARG A 222 19.36 65.96 -27.74
N GLU A 223 20.53 66.39 -27.28
CA GLU A 223 21.26 65.69 -26.23
C GLU A 223 20.52 65.72 -24.89
N VAL A 224 19.91 66.85 -24.51
CA VAL A 224 19.13 66.97 -23.27
C VAL A 224 17.92 66.03 -23.29
N PHE A 225 17.10 66.07 -24.35
CA PHE A 225 15.95 65.18 -24.46
C PHE A 225 16.37 63.70 -24.52
N ALA A 226 17.47 63.38 -25.21
CA ALA A 226 17.98 62.01 -25.26
C ALA A 226 18.43 61.49 -23.88
N ARG A 227 19.10 62.32 -23.06
CA ARG A 227 19.53 61.96 -21.72
C ARG A 227 18.35 61.77 -20.76
N LEU A 228 17.41 62.71 -20.75
CA LEU A 228 16.21 62.64 -19.90
C LEU A 228 15.32 61.46 -20.31
N GLY A 229 15.19 61.23 -21.62
CA GLY A 229 14.49 60.09 -22.19
C GLY A 229 15.09 58.76 -21.75
N ARG A 230 16.42 58.63 -21.86
CA ARG A 230 17.14 57.44 -21.38
C ARG A 230 16.93 57.21 -19.88
N ALA A 231 16.88 58.27 -19.07
CA ALA A 231 16.58 58.13 -17.65
C ALA A 231 15.17 57.58 -17.38
N CYS A 232 14.18 57.94 -18.21
CA CYS A 232 12.82 57.37 -18.15
C CYS A 232 12.80 55.89 -18.51
N HIS A 233 13.52 55.50 -19.58
CA HIS A 233 13.70 54.10 -19.97
C HIS A 233 14.39 53.28 -18.86
N ASP A 234 15.53 53.76 -18.36
CA ASP A 234 16.30 53.08 -17.32
C ASP A 234 15.45 52.93 -16.03
N ALA A 235 14.65 53.94 -15.68
CA ALA A 235 13.72 53.87 -14.53
C ALA A 235 12.62 52.82 -14.72
N TRP A 236 12.07 52.69 -15.93
CA TRP A 236 11.11 51.64 -16.24
C TRP A 236 11.76 50.25 -16.15
N VAL A 237 12.97 50.06 -16.72
CA VAL A 237 13.69 48.78 -16.66
C VAL A 237 13.93 48.33 -15.23
N VAL A 238 14.29 49.27 -14.34
CA VAL A 238 14.47 48.99 -12.92
C VAL A 238 13.14 48.55 -12.27
N ALA A 239 12.06 49.30 -12.49
CA ALA A 239 10.74 48.97 -11.93
C ALA A 239 10.17 47.63 -12.45
N ASP A 240 10.33 47.32 -13.74
CA ASP A 240 9.92 46.05 -14.34
C ASP A 240 10.71 44.87 -13.74
N ARG A 241 12.02 45.03 -13.57
CA ARG A 241 12.86 44.00 -12.93
C ARG A 241 12.49 43.77 -11.46
N GLU A 242 12.20 44.83 -10.72
CA GLU A 242 11.72 44.73 -9.34
C GLU A 242 10.40 43.95 -9.24
N ALA A 243 9.44 44.26 -10.11
CA ALA A 243 8.17 43.55 -10.16
C ALA A 243 8.36 42.06 -10.44
N ARG A 244 9.21 41.73 -11.44
CA ARG A 244 9.56 40.33 -11.76
C ARG A 244 10.26 39.62 -10.62
N LEU A 245 11.15 40.30 -9.89
CA LEU A 245 11.83 39.70 -8.75
C LEU A 245 10.85 39.36 -7.62
N VAL A 246 9.90 40.25 -7.34
CA VAL A 246 8.84 39.97 -6.36
C VAL A 246 7.97 38.78 -6.80
N GLU A 247 7.67 38.64 -8.09
CA GLU A 247 6.94 37.48 -8.61
C GLU A 247 7.73 36.17 -8.49
N VAL A 248 9.02 36.20 -8.86
CA VAL A 248 9.91 35.05 -8.73
C VAL A 248 10.08 34.65 -7.26
N GLU A 249 10.25 35.61 -6.34
CA GLU A 249 10.34 35.34 -4.90
C GLU A 249 9.05 34.71 -4.35
N LYS A 250 7.88 35.16 -4.81
CA LYS A 250 6.59 34.54 -4.44
C LYS A 250 6.50 33.10 -4.96
N ALA A 251 6.85 32.86 -6.22
CA ALA A 251 6.84 31.53 -6.81
C ALA A 251 7.82 30.59 -6.11
N LEU A 252 9.01 31.08 -5.77
CA LEU A 252 10.03 30.35 -5.03
C LEU A 252 9.52 29.92 -3.65
N LYS A 253 8.82 30.81 -2.94
CA LYS A 253 8.22 30.52 -1.63
C LYS A 253 7.14 29.43 -1.71
N VAL A 254 6.36 29.38 -2.79
CA VAL A 254 5.39 28.31 -3.03
C VAL A 254 6.12 26.98 -3.25
N GLN A 255 7.16 26.96 -4.09
CA GLN A 255 7.95 25.74 -4.31
C GLN A 255 8.69 25.26 -3.04
N GLU A 256 9.17 26.17 -2.20
CA GLU A 256 9.74 25.82 -0.88
C GLU A 256 8.73 25.07 0.00
N GLN A 257 7.48 25.52 0.02
CA GLN A 257 6.41 24.85 0.76
C GLN A 257 6.09 23.46 0.17
N GLU A 258 6.07 23.33 -1.16
CA GLU A 258 5.86 22.04 -1.82
C GLU A 258 6.97 21.04 -1.49
N VAL A 259 8.24 21.46 -1.55
CA VAL A 259 9.40 20.64 -1.14
C VAL A 259 9.27 20.23 0.32
N GLN A 260 8.89 21.14 1.21
CA GLN A 260 8.72 20.84 2.63
C GLN A 260 7.62 19.79 2.87
N VAL A 261 6.45 19.95 2.26
CA VAL A 261 5.33 18.99 2.38
C VAL A 261 5.73 17.61 1.83
N LEU A 262 6.42 17.57 0.69
CA LEU A 262 6.91 16.30 0.12
C LEU A 262 7.96 15.65 1.02
N SER A 263 8.85 16.43 1.64
CA SER A 263 9.86 15.95 2.58
C SER A 263 9.23 15.32 3.83
N GLU A 264 8.23 15.98 4.42
CA GLU A 264 7.48 15.45 5.56
C GLU A 264 6.74 14.15 5.20
N ARG A 265 6.10 14.09 4.01
CA ARG A 265 5.47 12.86 3.51
C ARG A 265 6.48 11.73 3.31
N TYR A 266 7.64 12.03 2.73
CA TYR A 266 8.71 11.06 2.55
C TYR A 266 9.22 10.51 3.89
N GLN A 267 9.45 11.38 4.89
CA GLN A 267 9.86 10.96 6.23
C GLN A 267 8.81 10.08 6.91
N SER A 268 7.54 10.47 6.81
CA SER A 268 6.43 9.68 7.38
C SER A 268 6.33 8.30 6.72
N ALA A 269 6.34 8.24 5.38
CA ALA A 269 6.29 6.98 4.65
C ALA A 269 7.52 6.09 4.93
N SER A 270 8.71 6.68 5.03
CA SER A 270 9.95 5.97 5.39
C SER A 270 9.85 5.35 6.79
N SER A 271 9.33 6.11 7.76
CA SER A 271 9.14 5.61 9.13
C SER A 271 8.11 4.47 9.22
N GLU A 272 7.03 4.54 8.44
CA GLU A 272 6.03 3.46 8.40
C GLU A 272 6.60 2.21 7.71
N LEU A 273 7.41 2.36 6.65
CA LEU A 273 8.11 1.24 6.02
C LEU A 273 9.02 0.53 7.02
N THR A 274 9.87 1.27 7.75
CA THR A 274 10.74 0.68 8.80
C THR A 274 9.91 -0.03 9.88
N ARG A 275 8.75 0.53 10.25
CA ARG A 275 7.85 -0.09 11.21
C ARG A 275 7.22 -1.38 10.68
N GLN A 276 6.86 -1.44 9.40
CA GLN A 276 6.33 -2.65 8.76
C GLN A 276 7.41 -3.72 8.63
N GLU A 277 8.63 -3.36 8.24
CA GLU A 277 9.79 -4.27 8.19
C GLU A 277 10.09 -4.86 9.57
N ALA A 278 10.08 -4.04 10.63
CA ALA A 278 10.27 -4.51 12.01
C ALA A 278 9.17 -5.49 12.44
N LYS A 279 7.90 -5.22 12.10
CA LYS A 279 6.80 -6.15 12.36
C LYS A 279 6.95 -7.44 11.57
N SER A 280 7.33 -7.37 10.28
CA SER A 280 7.55 -8.56 9.45
C SER A 280 8.65 -9.45 10.05
N ALA A 281 9.77 -8.84 10.47
CA ALA A 281 10.85 -9.55 11.15
C ALA A 281 10.41 -10.19 12.49
N GLU A 282 9.55 -9.52 13.26
CA GLU A 282 8.99 -10.10 14.49
C GLU A 282 8.08 -11.31 14.19
N TYR A 283 7.23 -11.22 13.16
CA TYR A 283 6.39 -12.33 12.74
C TYR A 283 7.21 -13.52 12.24
N ALA A 284 8.25 -13.28 11.43
CA ALA A 284 9.15 -14.33 10.96
C ALA A 284 9.78 -15.09 12.15
N ARG A 285 10.29 -14.36 13.15
CA ARG A 285 10.82 -14.96 14.39
C ARG A 285 9.78 -15.77 15.15
N ARG A 286 8.54 -15.28 15.26
CA ARG A 286 7.45 -16.02 15.92
C ARG A 286 7.11 -17.31 15.17
N ILE A 287 7.10 -17.28 13.84
CA ILE A 287 6.87 -18.46 13.01
C ILE A 287 8.00 -19.48 13.23
N GLU A 288 9.26 -19.07 13.16
CA GLU A 288 10.42 -19.94 13.44
C GLU A 288 10.34 -20.58 14.83
N GLN A 289 10.04 -19.80 15.87
CA GLN A 289 9.86 -20.32 17.23
C GLN A 289 8.71 -21.33 17.33
N GLN A 290 7.62 -21.10 16.61
CA GLN A 290 6.49 -22.02 16.61
C GLN A 290 6.83 -23.31 15.86
N VAL A 291 7.54 -23.23 14.74
CA VAL A 291 8.02 -24.40 13.99
C VAL A 291 8.96 -25.24 14.86
N GLU A 292 9.89 -24.61 15.57
CA GLU A 292 10.81 -25.28 16.48
C GLU A 292 10.07 -25.97 17.65
N ARG A 293 9.13 -25.28 18.31
CA ARG A 293 8.30 -25.90 19.37
C ARG A 293 7.53 -27.10 18.86
N ASN A 294 6.88 -26.97 17.70
CA ASN A 294 6.12 -28.07 17.11
C ASN A 294 7.05 -29.25 16.73
N ALA A 295 8.28 -28.98 16.29
CA ALA A 295 9.28 -30.02 16.02
C ALA A 295 9.69 -30.76 17.29
N GLN A 296 9.89 -30.04 18.40
CA GLN A 296 10.19 -30.62 19.71
C GLN A 296 9.04 -31.47 20.24
N GLU A 297 7.80 -30.99 20.15
CA GLU A 297 6.60 -31.74 20.54
C GLU A 297 6.45 -33.03 19.72
N ARG A 298 6.63 -32.95 18.40
CA ARG A 298 6.67 -34.13 17.51
C ARG A 298 7.77 -35.10 17.90
N GLY A 299 8.96 -34.61 18.25
CA GLY A 299 10.07 -35.43 18.73
C GLY A 299 9.72 -36.18 20.03
N GLY A 300 9.13 -35.49 21.00
CA GLY A 300 8.71 -36.09 22.27
C GLY A 300 7.58 -37.11 22.12
N MET A 301 6.59 -36.85 21.27
CA MET A 301 5.53 -37.82 20.96
C MET A 301 6.04 -39.02 20.15
N ALA A 302 6.95 -38.81 19.18
CA ALA A 302 7.58 -39.91 18.45
C ALA A 302 8.39 -40.82 19.37
N GLN A 303 9.06 -40.27 20.38
CA GLN A 303 9.70 -41.05 21.44
C GLN A 303 8.68 -41.89 22.22
N ARG A 304 7.53 -41.33 22.62
CA ARG A 304 6.47 -42.09 23.31
C ARG A 304 5.93 -43.24 22.46
N VAL A 305 5.69 -43.00 21.16
CA VAL A 305 5.27 -44.06 20.22
C VAL A 305 6.33 -45.15 20.13
N SER A 306 7.61 -44.78 20.04
CA SER A 306 8.73 -45.76 20.04
C SER A 306 8.77 -46.58 21.32
N SER A 307 8.61 -45.95 22.50
CA SER A 307 8.59 -46.65 23.78
C SER A 307 7.42 -47.63 23.90
N LEU A 308 6.22 -47.23 23.47
CA LEU A 308 5.05 -48.12 23.44
C LEU A 308 5.23 -49.29 22.46
N GLN A 309 5.91 -49.06 21.34
CA GLN A 309 6.24 -50.13 20.39
C GLN A 309 7.23 -51.13 20.97
N GLU A 310 8.26 -50.66 21.69
CA GLU A 310 9.20 -51.53 22.42
C GLU A 310 8.50 -52.34 23.52
N GLU A 311 7.59 -51.72 24.27
CA GLU A 311 6.79 -52.40 25.30
C GLU A 311 5.89 -53.48 24.68
N ARG A 312 5.22 -53.17 23.57
CA ARG A 312 4.43 -54.14 22.79
C ARG A 312 5.29 -55.33 22.33
N ASP A 313 6.48 -55.06 21.80
CA ASP A 313 7.36 -56.13 21.29
C ASP A 313 7.90 -57.00 22.43
N THR A 314 8.15 -56.40 23.59
CA THR A 314 8.51 -57.13 24.82
C THR A 314 7.38 -58.04 25.28
N LEU A 315 6.16 -57.52 25.37
CA LEU A 315 4.97 -58.30 25.75
C LEU A 315 4.69 -59.43 24.75
N ARG A 316 4.89 -59.19 23.45
CA ARG A 316 4.78 -60.26 22.43
C ARG A 316 5.77 -61.39 22.67
N LEU A 317 7.03 -61.07 22.97
CA LEU A 317 8.02 -62.09 23.30
C LEU A 317 7.65 -62.87 24.57
N GLU A 318 7.02 -62.21 25.55
CA GLU A 318 6.49 -62.84 26.76
C GLU A 318 5.37 -63.84 26.43
N VAL A 319 4.41 -63.43 25.58
CA VAL A 319 3.33 -64.29 25.07
C VAL A 319 3.90 -65.51 24.35
N ASP A 320 4.83 -65.32 23.42
CA ASP A 320 5.48 -66.43 22.70
C ASP A 320 6.19 -67.40 23.65
N ARG A 321 6.87 -66.87 24.69
CA ARG A 321 7.50 -67.70 25.74
C ARG A 321 6.48 -68.50 26.54
N LEU A 322 5.36 -67.88 26.94
CA LEU A 322 4.31 -68.56 27.69
C LEU A 322 3.65 -69.65 26.85
N GLN A 323 3.41 -69.40 25.56
CA GLN A 323 2.90 -70.40 24.62
C GLN A 323 3.87 -71.58 24.47
N HIS A 324 5.17 -71.31 24.34
CA HIS A 324 6.19 -72.36 24.30
C HIS A 324 6.21 -73.19 25.60
N ARG A 325 6.14 -72.54 26.77
CA ARG A 325 6.06 -73.24 28.06
C ARG A 325 4.81 -74.09 28.18
N LEU A 326 3.67 -73.61 27.69
CA LEU A 326 2.42 -74.35 27.67
C LEU A 326 2.54 -75.59 26.78
N ALA A 327 3.14 -75.45 25.59
CA ALA A 327 3.37 -76.55 24.65
C ALA A 327 4.33 -77.61 25.23
N ASP A 328 5.44 -77.18 25.86
CA ASP A 328 6.40 -78.08 26.50
C ASP A 328 5.77 -78.81 27.69
N SER A 329 4.96 -78.11 28.50
CA SER A 329 4.22 -78.72 29.61
C SER A 329 3.21 -79.77 29.09
N SER A 330 2.52 -79.47 27.98
CA SER A 330 1.62 -80.44 27.33
C SER A 330 2.36 -81.69 26.84
N ARG A 331 3.54 -81.54 26.24
CA ARG A 331 4.35 -82.69 25.81
C ARG A 331 4.85 -83.53 26.98
N LEU A 332 5.23 -82.90 28.09
CA LEU A 332 5.61 -83.58 29.33
C LEU A 332 4.44 -84.40 29.89
N LEU A 333 3.19 -83.94 29.76
CA LEU A 333 1.99 -84.71 30.12
C LEU A 333 1.87 -85.99 29.28
N ASP A 334 1.98 -85.86 27.97
CA ASP A 334 1.87 -87.00 27.05
C ASP A 334 2.96 -88.05 27.37
N GLN A 335 4.20 -87.61 27.57
CA GLN A 335 5.32 -88.49 27.93
C GLN A 335 5.13 -89.17 29.30
N LYS A 336 4.67 -88.43 30.32
CA LYS A 336 4.49 -89.00 31.67
C LYS A 336 3.30 -89.97 31.71
N ALA A 337 2.25 -89.69 30.95
CA ALA A 337 1.14 -90.62 30.76
C ALA A 337 1.62 -91.91 30.07
N GLU A 338 2.39 -91.79 28.99
CA GLU A 338 3.00 -92.94 28.31
C GLU A 338 3.93 -93.75 29.24
N GLN A 339 4.77 -93.10 30.03
CA GLN A 339 5.67 -93.76 30.99
C GLN A 339 4.91 -94.52 32.08
N LEU A 340 3.84 -93.94 32.63
CA LEU A 340 3.01 -94.60 33.64
C LEU A 340 2.30 -95.81 33.03
N ILE A 341 1.76 -95.69 31.82
CA ILE A 341 1.13 -96.80 31.09
C ILE A 341 2.16 -97.92 30.82
N ALA A 342 3.37 -97.57 30.36
CA ALA A 342 4.43 -98.53 30.06
C ALA A 342 4.92 -99.27 31.32
N LYS A 343 5.18 -98.54 32.42
CA LYS A 343 5.61 -99.14 33.69
C LYS A 343 4.55 -100.09 34.26
N GLN A 344 3.28 -99.75 34.12
CA GLN A 344 2.17 -100.60 34.55
C GLN A 344 2.07 -101.88 33.71
N LEU A 345 2.26 -101.77 32.39
CA LEU A 345 2.28 -102.92 31.48
C LEU A 345 3.42 -103.87 31.84
N GLU A 346 4.62 -103.35 32.10
CA GLU A 346 5.79 -104.14 32.51
C GLU A 346 5.54 -104.88 33.84
N GLN A 347 5.00 -104.20 34.85
CA GLN A 347 4.65 -104.83 36.14
C GLN A 347 3.60 -105.93 35.98
N SER A 348 2.60 -105.72 35.12
CA SER A 348 1.58 -106.74 34.83
C SER A 348 2.13 -107.95 34.07
N GLN A 349 3.09 -107.74 33.17
CA GLN A 349 3.79 -108.82 32.45
C GLN A 349 4.66 -109.65 33.39
N GLN A 350 5.40 -109.01 34.31
CA GLN A 350 6.22 -109.69 35.30
C GLN A 350 5.38 -110.55 36.26
N ALA A 351 4.21 -110.06 36.69
CA ALA A 351 3.28 -110.83 37.51
C ALA A 351 2.73 -112.07 36.76
N LEU A 352 2.45 -111.92 35.45
CA LEU A 352 1.97 -113.03 34.61
C LEU A 352 3.05 -114.11 34.41
N GLU A 353 4.32 -113.72 34.24
CA GLU A 353 5.44 -114.65 34.15
C GLU A 353 5.67 -115.43 35.45
N PHE A 354 5.59 -114.75 36.59
CA PHE A 354 5.74 -115.39 37.90
C PHE A 354 4.66 -116.46 38.11
N GLU A 355 3.41 -116.17 37.75
CA GLU A 355 2.31 -117.11 37.89
C GLU A 355 2.43 -118.30 36.92
N LYS A 356 2.95 -118.05 35.71
CA LYS A 356 3.24 -119.11 34.73
C LYS A 356 4.31 -120.08 35.22
N LEU A 357 5.34 -119.58 35.91
CA LEU A 357 6.38 -120.39 36.56
C LEU A 357 5.82 -121.19 37.74
N ARG A 358 4.93 -120.59 38.55
CA ARG A 358 4.29 -121.30 39.67
C ARG A 358 3.47 -122.51 39.19
N ILE A 359 2.65 -122.33 38.14
CA ILE A 359 1.85 -123.40 37.55
C ILE A 359 2.73 -124.53 36.97
N GLN A 360 3.93 -124.21 36.45
CA GLN A 360 4.87 -125.22 35.95
C GLN A 360 5.51 -126.07 37.05
N ASP A 361 5.76 -125.50 38.24
CA ASP A 361 6.31 -126.24 39.37
C ASP A 361 5.26 -127.15 40.02
N GLU A 362 4.01 -126.71 40.13
CA GLU A 362 2.89 -127.54 40.60
C GLU A 362 2.68 -128.78 39.70
N PHE A 363 2.79 -128.61 38.37
CA PHE A 363 2.70 -129.73 37.41
C PHE A 363 3.86 -130.74 37.53
N ARG A 364 5.05 -130.30 37.98
CA ARG A 364 6.20 -131.19 38.22
C ARG A 364 6.03 -132.02 39.49
N GLU A 365 5.41 -131.48 40.54
CA GLU A 365 5.14 -132.22 41.78
C GLU A 365 4.08 -133.32 41.59
N GLU A 366 3.06 -133.08 40.75
CA GLU A 366 2.05 -134.10 40.39
C GLU A 366 2.64 -135.30 39.61
N GLN A 367 3.62 -135.07 38.71
CA GLN A 367 4.26 -136.18 38.01
C GLN A 367 5.17 -137.02 38.93
N LEU A 368 5.77 -136.40 39.95
CA LEU A 368 6.62 -137.09 40.93
C LEU A 368 5.80 -137.98 41.89
N THR A 369 4.55 -137.61 42.17
CA THR A 369 3.63 -138.38 43.01
C THR A 369 3.08 -139.60 42.27
N ALA A 370 2.70 -139.46 40.98
CA ALA A 370 2.27 -140.58 40.15
C ALA A 370 3.35 -141.67 39.96
N ALA A 371 4.64 -141.30 39.92
CA ALA A 371 5.75 -142.24 39.82
C ALA A 371 6.04 -143.02 41.12
N LYS A 372 5.60 -142.52 42.29
CA LYS A 372 5.79 -143.20 43.59
C LYS A 372 4.73 -144.28 43.84
N GLU A 373 3.52 -144.15 43.29
CA GLU A 373 2.45 -145.14 43.44
C GLU A 373 2.71 -146.44 42.64
N GLN A 374 3.27 -146.33 41.43
CA GLN A 374 3.62 -147.52 40.61
C GLN A 374 4.73 -148.40 41.20
N LEU A 375 5.55 -147.86 42.12
CA LEU A 375 6.64 -148.58 42.80
C LEU A 375 6.17 -149.36 44.03
N LEU A 376 4.97 -149.07 44.56
CA LEU A 376 4.39 -149.77 45.71
C LEU A 376 3.68 -151.07 45.28
N GLU A 377 3.06 -151.07 44.10
CA GLU A 377 2.23 -152.17 43.57
C GLU A 377 3.04 -153.43 43.17
N ILE A 378 4.30 -153.25 42.76
CA ILE A 378 5.22 -154.37 42.41
C ILE A 378 5.84 -155.02 43.67
N LYS A 379 5.83 -154.32 44.82
CA LYS A 379 6.45 -154.78 46.07
C LYS A 379 5.55 -155.75 46.86
N GLU A 380 4.24 -155.71 46.67
CA GLU A 380 3.26 -156.52 47.44
C GLU A 380 2.91 -157.87 46.78
N SER A 381 3.13 -158.06 45.47
CA SER A 381 2.78 -159.32 44.78
C SER A 381 3.79 -160.47 44.96
N LEU A 382 5.01 -160.19 45.45
CA LEU A 382 6.10 -161.18 45.59
C LEU A 382 6.23 -161.83 46.99
N LEU A 383 5.34 -161.51 47.94
CA LEU A 383 5.42 -162.01 49.33
C LEU A 383 4.32 -163.03 49.75
N GLY A 384 3.40 -163.41 48.85
CA GLY A 384 2.20 -164.21 49.17
C GLY A 384 2.21 -165.69 48.77
N GLU A 385 2.98 -166.09 47.76
CA GLU A 385 2.91 -167.46 47.20
C GLU A 385 3.77 -168.51 47.94
N GLN A 386 4.48 -168.12 49.02
CA GLN A 386 5.45 -169.00 49.70
C GLN A 386 4.89 -169.83 50.88
N LYS A 387 3.60 -169.78 51.25
CA LYS A 387 3.17 -170.41 52.54
C LYS A 387 1.84 -171.18 52.62
N ARG A 388 1.20 -171.62 51.53
CA ARG A 388 0.09 -172.61 51.62
C ARG A 388 0.04 -173.49 50.35
N ALA A 389 0.26 -174.79 50.34
CA ALA A 389 0.53 -175.73 51.42
C ALA A 389 0.99 -177.07 50.82
N ASP A 390 2.08 -177.63 51.34
CA ASP A 390 2.32 -179.08 51.39
C ASP A 390 1.49 -179.64 52.57
N GLY A 391 0.69 -180.68 52.33
CA GLY A 391 0.05 -181.41 53.41
C GLY A 391 -1.04 -182.39 52.97
N ALA A 392 -0.66 -183.67 52.92
CA ALA A 392 -1.46 -184.88 52.67
C ALA A 392 -1.81 -185.12 51.18
N LEU A 393 -1.04 -185.87 50.39
CA LEU A 393 -0.37 -187.17 50.58
C LEU A 393 -1.30 -188.30 51.04
N GLN A 394 -1.53 -189.22 50.09
CA GLN A 394 -1.96 -190.62 50.24
C GLN A 394 -3.38 -190.82 50.77
N GLN A 395 -4.27 -191.53 50.08
CA GLN A 395 -4.07 -192.89 49.61
C GLN A 395 -5.22 -193.30 48.68
N ALA A 396 -4.98 -194.40 47.97
CA ALA A 396 -5.95 -195.28 47.34
C ALA A 396 -6.40 -194.91 45.92
N GLN A 397 -5.47 -195.17 45.02
CA GLN A 397 -5.74 -196.03 43.86
C GLN A 397 -6.65 -197.22 44.25
N VAL A 398 -7.60 -197.58 43.39
CA VAL A 398 -7.70 -198.88 42.68
C VAL A 398 -9.17 -199.22 42.30
N GLU A 399 -9.35 -199.62 41.03
CA GLU A 399 -10.47 -200.37 40.42
C GLU A 399 -11.80 -199.63 40.23
N ARG A 400 -12.23 -199.21 39.02
CA ARG A 400 -12.26 -199.79 37.66
C ARG A 400 -13.16 -201.04 37.50
N ALA A 401 -14.12 -200.86 36.58
CA ALA A 401 -14.85 -201.85 35.77
C ALA A 401 -15.95 -202.65 36.49
N GLU A 402 -17.21 -202.27 36.24
CA GLU A 402 -18.07 -202.85 35.19
C GLU A 402 -18.78 -204.12 35.64
N ARG A 403 -20.01 -204.24 35.15
CA ARG A 403 -20.91 -205.39 35.19
C ARG A 403 -21.77 -205.50 36.43
N GLU A 404 -23.08 -205.27 36.36
CA GLU A 404 -24.13 -205.54 35.36
C GLU A 404 -25.09 -206.52 36.01
N LYS A 405 -26.36 -206.21 35.76
CA LYS A 405 -27.48 -207.14 35.72
C LYS A 405 -27.91 -207.78 37.02
N LEU A 406 -29.12 -207.33 37.38
CA LEU A 406 -30.28 -208.13 37.77
C LEU A 406 -30.01 -209.06 38.94
N GLN A 407 -30.57 -208.79 40.10
CA GLN A 407 -32.00 -208.61 40.37
C GLN A 407 -32.00 -208.09 41.81
N SER A 408 -32.87 -207.21 42.25
CA SER A 408 -34.32 -207.30 42.22
C SER A 408 -34.73 -206.34 43.35
N GLU A 409 -35.74 -205.52 43.25
CA GLU A 409 -36.79 -205.40 42.26
C GLU A 409 -37.45 -204.08 42.64
N LEU A 410 -37.59 -203.12 41.73
CA LEU A 410 -38.70 -203.18 40.79
C LEU A 410 -39.92 -203.85 41.42
N THR A 411 -40.58 -203.15 42.32
CA THR A 411 -42.00 -202.86 42.17
C THR A 411 -42.21 -201.65 43.11
N GLN A 412 -42.22 -200.42 42.63
CA GLN A 412 -42.66 -200.00 41.32
C GLN A 412 -42.46 -198.50 41.23
N GLU A 413 -42.22 -198.08 39.99
CA GLU A 413 -42.92 -196.96 39.40
C GLU A 413 -42.85 -195.60 40.05
N VAL A 414 -42.51 -194.57 39.32
CA VAL A 414 -42.03 -194.44 37.95
C VAL A 414 -41.77 -192.94 38.02
N THR A 415 -40.53 -192.53 37.80
CA THR A 415 -40.18 -192.20 36.43
C THR A 415 -41.21 -191.20 35.91
N ARG A 416 -40.73 -190.04 35.58
CA ARG A 416 -40.37 -189.78 34.19
C ARG A 416 -40.30 -188.27 34.17
N LEU A 417 -39.09 -187.75 34.29
CA LEU A 417 -38.28 -187.43 33.12
C LEU A 417 -39.08 -186.47 32.22
N ASN A 418 -38.56 -185.32 31.85
CA ASN A 418 -37.32 -185.26 31.08
C ASN A 418 -37.01 -183.81 30.72
N GLN A 419 -35.70 -183.48 30.67
CA GLN A 419 -35.04 -182.63 29.65
C GLN A 419 -35.40 -181.12 29.60
N SER A 420 -34.47 -180.17 29.40
CA SER A 420 -33.02 -180.19 29.20
C SER A 420 -32.40 -178.81 29.46
N LEU A 421 -31.07 -178.82 29.58
CA LEU A 421 -30.11 -177.71 29.44
C LEU A 421 -30.21 -177.00 28.07
N VAL A 422 -29.83 -175.70 28.00
CA VAL A 422 -28.60 -175.16 27.34
C VAL A 422 -28.60 -173.61 27.29
N ALA A 423 -27.41 -173.04 27.53
CA ALA A 423 -26.83 -171.75 27.09
C ALA A 423 -26.84 -170.49 27.99
N GLU A 424 -25.73 -169.77 27.80
CA GLU A 424 -25.04 -168.76 28.60
C GLU A 424 -25.13 -167.37 27.92
N ALA A 425 -25.07 -166.28 28.71
CA ALA A 425 -24.23 -165.08 28.49
C ALA A 425 -24.88 -163.71 28.84
N LYS A 426 -23.99 -162.84 29.39
CA LYS A 426 -23.97 -161.35 29.53
C LYS A 426 -24.65 -160.64 30.74
N ARG A 427 -23.77 -160.17 31.66
CA ARG A 427 -23.56 -158.79 32.23
C ARG A 427 -24.78 -158.03 32.80
N SER A 428 -24.75 -157.21 33.86
CA SER A 428 -23.71 -156.56 34.70
C SER A 428 -24.40 -155.81 35.88
N HIS A 429 -23.59 -155.31 36.84
CA HIS A 429 -23.69 -154.07 37.65
C HIS A 429 -23.76 -154.31 39.18
N GLU A 430 -22.65 -154.30 39.96
CA GLU A 430 -21.73 -153.22 40.42
C GLU A 430 -22.24 -152.37 41.60
N THR A 431 -21.30 -152.01 42.50
CA THR A 431 -21.34 -151.07 43.65
C THR A 431 -21.81 -151.59 45.03
N LYS A 432 -20.85 -151.71 45.98
CA LYS A 432 -20.99 -151.30 47.42
C LYS A 432 -19.73 -151.52 48.29
N SER A 433 -18.53 -151.10 47.85
CA SER A 433 -17.35 -151.08 48.73
C SER A 433 -16.39 -149.87 48.59
N HIS A 434 -16.72 -148.85 47.78
CA HIS A 434 -15.86 -147.67 47.55
C HIS A 434 -16.45 -146.32 48.03
N LEU A 435 -17.36 -146.32 49.01
CA LEU A 435 -18.03 -145.07 49.44
C LEU A 435 -17.34 -144.37 50.63
N SER A 436 -16.54 -145.07 51.45
CA SER A 436 -15.95 -144.46 52.65
C SER A 436 -14.61 -143.73 52.42
N GLU A 437 -13.81 -144.10 51.42
CA GLU A 437 -12.52 -143.45 51.11
C GLU A 437 -12.66 -142.28 50.11
N ALA A 438 -13.74 -142.25 49.33
CA ALA A 438 -14.04 -141.17 48.40
C ALA A 438 -14.63 -139.93 49.09
N GLU A 439 -15.32 -140.11 50.23
CA GLU A 439 -15.88 -139.01 51.02
C GLU A 439 -14.80 -138.20 51.77
N GLU A 440 -13.72 -138.83 52.23
CA GLU A 440 -12.59 -138.16 52.89
C GLU A 440 -11.74 -137.32 51.91
N ARG A 441 -11.46 -137.86 50.71
CA ARG A 441 -10.73 -137.12 49.65
C ARG A 441 -11.51 -135.93 49.08
N LEU A 442 -12.85 -135.96 49.14
CA LEU A 442 -13.69 -134.85 48.71
C LEU A 442 -13.69 -133.71 49.75
N GLN A 443 -13.54 -134.04 51.03
CA GLN A 443 -13.45 -133.08 52.13
C GLN A 443 -12.10 -132.33 52.13
N ASP A 444 -11.00 -133.02 51.82
CA ASP A 444 -9.68 -132.39 51.62
C ASP A 444 -9.66 -131.50 50.37
N LYS A 445 -10.30 -131.92 49.26
CA LYS A 445 -10.43 -131.09 48.05
C LYS A 445 -11.31 -129.86 48.26
N ASP A 446 -12.35 -129.94 49.09
CA ASP A 446 -13.20 -128.78 49.43
C ASP A 446 -12.46 -127.75 50.30
N THR A 447 -11.63 -128.20 51.25
CA THR A 447 -10.80 -127.27 52.05
C THR A 447 -9.72 -126.59 51.21
N GLU A 448 -9.11 -127.30 50.25
CA GLU A 448 -8.17 -126.74 49.28
C GLU A 448 -8.84 -125.70 48.35
N ASN A 449 -10.07 -125.96 47.90
CA ASN A 449 -10.84 -125.03 47.07
C ASN A 449 -11.24 -123.77 47.85
N GLN A 450 -11.62 -123.91 49.13
CA GLN A 450 -11.89 -122.76 50.01
C GLN A 450 -10.63 -121.90 50.25
N ARG A 451 -9.45 -122.52 50.35
CA ARG A 451 -8.16 -121.80 50.49
C ARG A 451 -7.83 -121.00 49.22
N LEU A 452 -7.94 -121.62 48.04
CA LEU A 452 -7.70 -120.97 46.76
C LEU A 452 -8.70 -119.84 46.48
N GLN A 453 -9.96 -119.98 46.90
CA GLN A 453 -10.95 -118.90 46.83
C GLN A 453 -10.59 -117.72 47.76
N GLY A 454 -10.03 -117.98 48.95
CA GLY A 454 -9.52 -116.94 49.85
C GLY A 454 -8.31 -116.19 49.28
N GLU A 455 -7.37 -116.91 48.67
CA GLU A 455 -6.18 -116.32 48.02
C GLU A 455 -6.56 -115.50 46.77
N LEU A 456 -7.52 -115.98 45.96
CA LEU A 456 -8.06 -115.24 44.81
C LEU A 456 -8.78 -113.96 45.26
N ALA A 457 -9.57 -114.01 46.32
CA ALA A 457 -10.24 -112.84 46.88
C ALA A 457 -9.24 -111.81 47.43
N SER A 458 -8.15 -112.26 48.05
CA SER A 458 -7.05 -111.40 48.51
C SER A 458 -6.32 -110.72 47.35
N SER A 459 -6.01 -111.46 46.29
CA SER A 459 -5.40 -110.93 45.05
C SER A 459 -6.31 -109.91 44.34
N GLN A 460 -7.61 -110.18 44.29
CA GLN A 460 -8.62 -109.26 43.75
C GLN A 460 -8.79 -108.00 44.60
N ALA A 461 -8.68 -108.11 45.93
CA ALA A 461 -8.73 -106.96 46.83
C ALA A 461 -7.49 -106.06 46.66
N LEU A 462 -6.30 -106.66 46.55
CA LEU A 462 -5.05 -105.93 46.36
C LEU A 462 -5.01 -105.23 44.99
N THR A 463 -5.46 -105.88 43.92
CA THR A 463 -5.58 -105.23 42.60
C THR A 463 -6.55 -104.07 42.63
N LYS A 464 -7.72 -104.21 43.27
CA LYS A 464 -8.69 -103.13 43.39
C LYS A 464 -8.16 -101.94 44.21
N GLU A 465 -7.41 -102.21 45.29
CA GLU A 465 -6.77 -101.16 46.09
C GLU A 465 -5.70 -100.42 45.27
N LEU A 466 -4.82 -101.15 44.59
CA LEU A 466 -3.78 -100.57 43.73
C LEU A 466 -4.35 -99.76 42.56
N THR A 467 -5.42 -100.25 41.92
CA THR A 467 -6.15 -99.50 40.87
C THR A 467 -6.68 -98.19 41.44
N SER A 468 -7.31 -98.19 42.62
CA SER A 468 -7.83 -96.96 43.22
C SER A 468 -6.71 -95.96 43.59
N ARG A 469 -5.53 -96.44 44.00
CA ARG A 469 -4.38 -95.56 44.29
C ARG A 469 -3.83 -94.92 43.02
N ILE A 470 -3.79 -95.64 41.90
CA ILE A 470 -3.38 -95.11 40.59
C ILE A 470 -4.40 -94.10 40.08
N GLU A 471 -5.70 -94.42 40.18
CA GLU A 471 -6.77 -93.49 39.80
C GLU A 471 -6.70 -92.21 40.63
N ASN A 472 -6.49 -92.31 41.95
CA ASN A 472 -6.35 -91.13 42.80
C ASN A 472 -5.08 -90.32 42.50
N GLN A 473 -3.91 -90.96 42.35
CA GLN A 473 -2.67 -90.23 42.04
C GLN A 473 -2.65 -89.62 40.63
N SER A 474 -3.24 -90.30 39.64
CA SER A 474 -3.39 -89.77 38.30
C SER A 474 -4.40 -88.61 38.26
N LYS A 475 -5.48 -88.69 39.05
CA LYS A 475 -6.45 -87.62 39.21
C LYS A 475 -5.87 -86.40 39.94
N GLU A 476 -5.16 -86.59 41.04
CA GLU A 476 -4.48 -85.49 41.76
C GLU A 476 -3.43 -84.80 40.87
N SER A 477 -2.68 -85.57 40.09
CA SER A 477 -1.72 -85.01 39.13
C SER A 477 -2.45 -84.25 38.02
N ALA A 478 -3.52 -84.80 37.44
CA ALA A 478 -4.31 -84.13 36.41
C ALA A 478 -4.91 -82.79 36.91
N GLU A 479 -5.46 -82.78 38.13
CA GLU A 479 -6.04 -81.58 38.74
C GLU A 479 -4.98 -80.49 39.00
N GLN A 480 -3.79 -80.85 39.50
CA GLN A 480 -2.70 -79.88 39.70
C GLN A 480 -2.18 -79.27 38.39
N TRP A 481 -2.08 -80.06 37.33
CA TRP A 481 -1.63 -79.57 36.02
C TRP A 481 -2.71 -78.79 35.27
N ASP A 482 -3.99 -79.15 35.40
CA ASP A 482 -5.11 -78.35 34.87
C ASP A 482 -5.16 -76.98 35.56
N ALA A 483 -4.93 -76.92 36.87
CA ALA A 483 -4.81 -75.65 37.59
C ALA A 483 -3.63 -74.80 37.07
N LEU A 484 -2.48 -75.41 36.80
CA LEU A 484 -1.32 -74.71 36.23
C LEU A 484 -1.57 -74.25 34.78
N ARG A 485 -2.27 -75.06 33.97
CA ARG A 485 -2.67 -74.72 32.61
C ARG A 485 -3.60 -73.52 32.60
N GLN A 486 -4.64 -73.54 33.43
CA GLN A 486 -5.59 -72.44 33.58
C GLN A 486 -4.90 -71.15 34.06
N ALA A 487 -3.93 -71.25 34.97
CA ALA A 487 -3.15 -70.10 35.42
C ALA A 487 -2.31 -69.49 34.28
N HIS A 488 -1.65 -70.32 33.46
CA HIS A 488 -0.89 -69.84 32.30
C HIS A 488 -1.78 -69.29 31.18
N GLU A 489 -2.93 -69.89 30.92
CA GLU A 489 -3.93 -69.38 29.98
C GLU A 489 -4.52 -68.04 30.43
N ALA A 490 -4.75 -67.86 31.75
CA ALA A 490 -5.16 -66.59 32.32
C ALA A 490 -4.09 -65.49 32.15
N GLN A 491 -2.81 -65.82 32.38
CA GLN A 491 -1.70 -64.89 32.14
C GLN A 491 -1.55 -64.52 30.66
N LEU A 492 -1.73 -65.49 29.76
CA LEU A 492 -1.75 -65.24 28.31
C LEU A 492 -2.87 -64.26 27.92
N ALA A 493 -4.09 -64.48 28.44
CA ALA A 493 -5.22 -63.59 28.19
C ALA A 493 -4.98 -62.16 28.73
N GLU A 494 -4.33 -62.02 29.89
CA GLU A 494 -3.96 -60.72 30.47
C GLU A 494 -2.93 -59.98 29.59
N HIS A 495 -1.88 -60.68 29.15
CA HIS A 495 -0.87 -60.09 28.26
C HIS A 495 -1.42 -59.74 26.87
N ASP A 496 -2.29 -60.57 26.30
CA ASP A 496 -2.96 -60.27 25.03
C ASP A 496 -3.86 -59.04 25.14
N ALA A 497 -4.59 -58.90 26.25
CA ALA A 497 -5.39 -57.70 26.53
C ALA A 497 -4.51 -56.44 26.68
N ALA A 498 -3.36 -56.56 27.36
CA ALA A 498 -2.40 -55.46 27.49
C ALA A 498 -1.78 -55.06 26.13
N ILE A 499 -1.41 -56.03 25.29
CA ILE A 499 -0.92 -55.78 23.93
C ILE A 499 -1.97 -55.05 23.09
N GLU A 500 -3.25 -55.43 23.20
CA GLU A 500 -4.31 -54.79 22.44
C GLU A 500 -4.58 -53.36 22.92
N GLN A 501 -4.52 -53.11 24.23
CA GLN A 501 -4.61 -51.76 24.77
C GLN A 501 -3.45 -50.87 24.28
N VAL A 502 -2.21 -51.37 24.31
CA VAL A 502 -1.04 -50.62 23.82
C VAL A 502 -1.15 -50.30 22.32
N LYS A 503 -1.77 -51.19 21.52
CA LYS A 503 -2.05 -50.88 20.10
C LYS A 503 -3.10 -49.80 19.93
N ILE A 504 -4.19 -49.84 20.70
CA ILE A 504 -5.23 -48.81 20.66
C ILE A 504 -4.64 -47.46 21.04
N ASP A 505 -3.90 -47.39 22.14
CA ASP A 505 -3.23 -46.16 22.60
C ASP A 505 -2.25 -45.63 21.56
N ALA A 506 -1.49 -46.50 20.88
CA ALA A 506 -0.56 -46.10 19.82
C ALA A 506 -1.28 -45.56 18.57
N GLU A 507 -2.41 -46.16 18.17
CA GLU A 507 -3.19 -45.71 17.01
C GLU A 507 -3.94 -44.40 17.31
N ASP A 508 -4.48 -44.24 18.52
CA ASP A 508 -5.09 -42.98 18.97
C ASP A 508 -4.07 -41.84 18.96
N ILE A 509 -2.87 -42.05 19.52
CA ILE A 509 -1.76 -41.08 19.49
C ILE A 509 -1.37 -40.71 18.05
N LYS A 510 -1.29 -41.71 17.16
CA LYS A 510 -0.96 -41.49 15.73
C LYS A 510 -2.04 -40.66 15.03
N THR A 511 -3.31 -40.94 15.29
CA THR A 511 -4.43 -40.25 14.65
C THR A 511 -4.51 -38.78 15.11
N ASP A 512 -4.30 -38.53 16.40
CA ASP A 512 -4.18 -37.17 16.95
C ASP A 512 -2.98 -36.41 16.35
N LEU A 513 -1.84 -37.09 16.18
CA LEU A 513 -0.66 -36.55 15.47
C LEU A 513 -0.98 -36.12 14.04
N GLU A 514 -1.67 -36.96 13.28
CA GLU A 514 -2.03 -36.64 11.89
C GLU A 514 -2.98 -35.43 11.81
N GLN A 515 -3.95 -35.32 12.72
CA GLN A 515 -4.84 -34.15 12.80
C GLN A 515 -4.10 -32.87 13.20
N GLN A 516 -3.25 -32.93 14.22
CA GLN A 516 -2.45 -31.78 14.65
C GLN A 516 -1.48 -31.33 13.56
N VAL A 517 -0.84 -32.26 12.85
CA VAL A 517 0.02 -31.96 11.69
C VAL A 517 -0.77 -31.24 10.60
N LEU A 518 -1.99 -31.68 10.31
CA LEU A 518 -2.83 -31.07 9.27
C LEU A 518 -3.26 -29.64 9.67
N GLN A 519 -3.71 -29.44 10.91
CA GLN A 519 -4.08 -28.11 11.42
C GLN A 519 -2.87 -27.16 11.42
N LEU A 520 -1.70 -27.62 11.84
CA LEU A 520 -0.48 -26.82 11.84
C LEU A 520 -0.02 -26.47 10.43
N LYS A 521 -0.13 -27.39 9.46
CA LYS A 521 0.18 -27.11 8.05
C LYS A 521 -0.73 -26.02 7.48
N SER A 522 -2.03 -26.06 7.77
CA SER A 522 -2.97 -25.02 7.35
C SER A 522 -2.63 -23.67 7.99
N ARG A 523 -2.38 -23.61 9.31
CA ARG A 523 -2.00 -22.37 9.99
C ARG A 523 -0.68 -21.79 9.50
N LEU A 524 0.30 -22.65 9.19
CA LEU A 524 1.58 -22.25 8.61
C LEU A 524 1.38 -21.64 7.23
N HIS A 525 0.60 -22.30 6.37
CA HIS A 525 0.29 -21.80 5.03
C HIS A 525 -0.40 -20.42 5.09
N ASP A 526 -1.41 -20.25 5.95
CA ASP A 526 -2.08 -18.96 6.14
C ASP A 526 -1.14 -17.87 6.69
N ALA A 527 -0.13 -18.25 7.48
CA ALA A 527 0.87 -17.31 7.99
C ALA A 527 1.88 -16.92 6.92
N GLU A 528 2.37 -17.89 6.13
CA GLU A 528 3.26 -17.68 4.99
C GLU A 528 2.62 -16.80 3.92
N GLU A 529 1.35 -17.03 3.58
CA GLU A 529 0.63 -16.21 2.60
C GLU A 529 0.45 -14.77 3.09
N ARG A 530 0.17 -14.58 4.39
CA ARG A 530 0.11 -13.24 5.01
C ARG A 530 1.47 -12.55 5.07
N ALA A 531 2.56 -13.29 5.25
CA ALA A 531 3.91 -12.75 5.20
C ALA A 531 4.27 -12.32 3.78
N ALA A 532 4.04 -13.18 2.78
CA ALA A 532 4.30 -12.87 1.37
C ALA A 532 3.51 -11.64 0.87
N ARG A 533 2.24 -11.49 1.27
CA ARG A 533 1.45 -10.28 0.96
C ARG A 533 2.07 -9.02 1.57
N ARG A 534 2.52 -9.09 2.82
CA ARG A 534 3.19 -7.95 3.49
C ARG A 534 4.52 -7.59 2.86
N ASP A 535 5.32 -8.59 2.50
CA ASP A 535 6.61 -8.36 1.83
C ASP A 535 6.39 -7.68 0.48
N SER A 536 5.39 -8.12 -0.29
CA SER A 536 5.00 -7.46 -1.55
C SER A 536 4.52 -6.02 -1.34
N GLU A 537 3.72 -5.75 -0.30
CA GLU A 537 3.31 -4.38 0.06
C GLU A 537 4.52 -3.52 0.45
N ALA A 538 5.46 -4.05 1.24
CA ALA A 538 6.68 -3.35 1.64
C ALA A 538 7.58 -3.04 0.43
N GLU A 539 7.70 -3.97 -0.52
CA GLU A 539 8.47 -3.78 -1.76
C GLU A 539 7.85 -2.68 -2.64
N SER A 540 6.52 -2.66 -2.75
CA SER A 540 5.78 -1.60 -3.45
C SER A 540 5.98 -0.24 -2.80
N LEU A 541 5.88 -0.17 -1.47
CA LEU A 541 6.13 1.05 -0.69
C LEU A 541 7.58 1.52 -0.85
N ALA A 542 8.57 0.63 -0.78
CA ALA A 542 9.98 0.95 -0.96
C ALA A 542 10.27 1.52 -2.35
N LYS A 543 9.64 0.96 -3.40
CA LYS A 543 9.74 1.49 -4.76
C LYS A 543 9.17 2.91 -4.86
N SER A 544 7.95 3.13 -4.33
CA SER A 544 7.34 4.47 -4.31
C SER A 544 8.17 5.47 -3.48
N LEU A 545 8.77 5.01 -2.38
CA LEU A 545 9.67 5.82 -1.56
C LEU A 545 10.94 6.23 -2.32
N SER A 546 11.49 5.34 -3.13
CA SER A 546 12.66 5.63 -3.99
C SER A 546 12.32 6.66 -5.09
N GLU A 547 11.16 6.51 -5.74
CA GLU A 547 10.67 7.45 -6.75
C GLU A 547 10.37 8.84 -6.18
N THR A 548 9.77 8.90 -4.98
CA THR A 548 9.51 10.17 -4.29
C THR A 548 10.82 10.81 -3.81
N LYS A 549 11.81 10.03 -3.36
CA LYS A 549 13.15 10.53 -3.01
C LYS A 549 13.86 11.18 -4.19
N SER A 550 13.88 10.51 -5.35
CA SER A 550 14.55 11.04 -6.54
C SER A 550 13.87 12.31 -7.04
N SER A 551 12.53 12.34 -7.01
CA SER A 551 11.74 13.54 -7.34
C SER A 551 12.05 14.69 -6.38
N LEU A 552 12.15 14.42 -5.08
CA LEU A 552 12.49 15.41 -4.06
C LEU A 552 13.91 15.97 -4.26
N GLN A 553 14.90 15.11 -4.53
CA GLN A 553 16.27 15.55 -4.83
C GLN A 553 16.35 16.42 -6.09
N ALA A 554 15.60 16.07 -7.13
CA ALA A 554 15.53 16.87 -8.35
C ALA A 554 14.91 18.26 -8.07
N LEU A 555 13.82 18.30 -7.29
CA LEU A 555 13.13 19.55 -6.94
C LEU A 555 14.00 20.44 -6.03
N GLU A 556 14.71 19.85 -5.05
CA GLU A 556 15.68 20.56 -4.20
C GLU A 556 16.82 21.17 -5.02
N SER A 557 17.35 20.43 -6.00
CA SER A 557 18.41 20.93 -6.89
C SER A 557 17.92 22.10 -7.75
N GLN A 558 16.72 21.99 -8.33
CA GLN A 558 16.09 23.07 -9.08
C GLN A 558 15.85 24.32 -8.21
N LEU A 559 15.35 24.13 -6.99
CA LEU A 559 15.11 25.20 -6.04
C LEU A 559 16.41 25.92 -5.66
N GLN A 560 17.50 25.17 -5.45
CA GLN A 560 18.82 25.74 -5.16
C GLN A 560 19.34 26.57 -6.35
N GLN A 561 19.16 26.08 -7.58
CA GLN A 561 19.54 26.81 -8.78
C GLN A 561 18.73 28.11 -8.94
N GLN A 562 17.42 28.06 -8.69
CA GLN A 562 16.57 29.26 -8.73
C GLN A 562 16.92 30.28 -7.64
N LYS A 563 17.24 29.83 -6.42
CA LYS A 563 17.74 30.69 -5.34
C LYS A 563 19.01 31.44 -5.76
N GLN A 564 19.96 30.72 -6.37
CA GLN A 564 21.19 31.32 -6.85
C GLN A 564 20.92 32.36 -7.95
N LEU A 565 20.04 32.04 -8.90
CA LEU A 565 19.67 32.97 -9.97
C LEU A 565 18.99 34.23 -9.42
N THR A 566 18.09 34.07 -8.45
CA THR A 566 17.37 35.18 -7.80
C THR A 566 18.35 36.10 -7.06
N SER A 567 19.29 35.53 -6.30
CA SER A 567 20.36 36.28 -5.63
C SER A 567 21.24 37.06 -6.63
N ASN A 568 21.62 36.42 -7.74
CA ASN A 568 22.38 37.09 -8.80
C ASN A 568 21.58 38.26 -9.41
N LEU A 569 20.28 38.08 -9.65
CA LEU A 569 19.41 39.12 -10.18
C LEU A 569 19.24 40.29 -9.20
N GLN A 570 19.06 40.03 -7.90
CA GLN A 570 19.01 41.06 -6.86
C GLN A 570 20.31 41.87 -6.80
N SER A 571 21.46 41.21 -6.96
CA SER A 571 22.77 41.88 -7.03
C SER A 571 22.84 42.82 -8.24
N VAL A 572 22.46 42.36 -9.43
CA VAL A 572 22.42 43.17 -10.66
C VAL A 572 21.43 44.34 -10.53
N GLU A 573 20.26 44.11 -9.95
CA GLU A 573 19.26 45.15 -9.69
C GLU A 573 19.82 46.24 -8.77
N SER A 574 20.49 45.86 -7.67
CA SER A 574 21.10 46.80 -6.73
C SER A 574 22.18 47.66 -7.40
N GLN A 575 22.97 47.07 -8.31
CA GLN A 575 23.97 47.80 -9.10
C GLN A 575 23.31 48.80 -10.05
N LEU A 576 22.26 48.38 -10.74
CA LEU A 576 21.52 49.27 -11.67
C LEU A 576 20.85 50.43 -10.93
N ARG A 577 20.23 50.17 -9.77
CA ARG A 577 19.66 51.25 -8.93
C ARG A 577 20.70 52.28 -8.56
N ARG A 578 21.91 51.84 -8.18
CA ARG A 578 23.01 52.74 -7.83
C ARG A 578 23.47 53.56 -9.04
N GLN A 579 23.65 52.93 -10.19
CA GLN A 579 24.00 53.64 -11.43
C GLN A 579 22.91 54.65 -11.83
N LEU A 580 21.64 54.28 -11.67
CA LEU A 580 20.51 55.14 -11.96
C LEU A 580 20.49 56.36 -11.02
N SER A 581 20.70 56.18 -9.72
CA SER A 581 20.72 57.29 -8.77
C SER A 581 21.89 58.24 -9.04
N GLU A 582 23.08 57.70 -9.35
CA GLU A 582 24.25 58.48 -9.73
C GLU A 582 23.96 59.34 -10.98
N LYS A 583 23.34 58.76 -12.02
CA LYS A 583 22.90 59.52 -13.20
C LYS A 583 21.85 60.58 -12.90
N TYR A 584 20.86 60.29 -12.05
CA TYR A 584 19.86 61.28 -11.67
C TYR A 584 20.47 62.44 -10.88
N THR A 585 21.46 62.18 -10.02
CA THR A 585 22.20 63.24 -9.33
C THR A 585 23.03 64.09 -10.29
N GLU A 586 23.64 63.46 -11.31
CA GLU A 586 24.37 64.19 -12.35
C GLU A 586 23.42 65.05 -13.20
N ILE A 587 22.26 64.53 -13.59
CA ILE A 587 21.22 65.29 -14.30
C ILE A 587 20.71 66.45 -13.44
N ALA A 588 20.45 66.24 -12.14
CA ALA A 588 20.01 67.31 -11.25
C ALA A 588 21.08 68.41 -11.09
N ALA A 589 22.36 68.03 -10.97
CA ALA A 589 23.47 68.98 -10.92
C ALA A 589 23.59 69.78 -12.23
N LEU A 590 23.46 69.12 -13.39
CA LEU A 590 23.45 69.78 -14.69
C LEU A 590 22.22 70.70 -14.86
N THR A 591 21.05 70.29 -14.37
CA THR A 591 19.81 71.08 -14.37
C THR A 591 19.99 72.35 -13.56
N GLN A 592 20.56 72.24 -12.36
CA GLN A 592 20.82 73.39 -11.49
C GLN A 592 21.90 74.32 -12.05
N MET A 593 22.92 73.78 -12.74
CA MET A 593 23.89 74.59 -13.47
C MET A 593 23.24 75.38 -14.62
N LEU A 594 22.25 74.81 -15.29
CA LEU A 594 21.53 75.44 -16.39
C LEU A 594 20.52 76.50 -15.91
N GLU A 595 19.82 76.26 -14.80
CA GLU A 595 18.98 77.26 -14.13
C GLU A 595 19.81 78.46 -13.65
N ASN A 596 21.01 78.21 -13.13
CA ASN A 596 21.92 79.27 -12.72
C ASN A 596 22.50 80.04 -13.92
N ALA A 597 22.73 79.39 -15.07
CA ALA A 597 23.24 80.02 -16.29
C ALA A 597 22.19 80.81 -17.08
N THR A 598 20.90 80.59 -16.81
CA THR A 598 19.77 81.28 -17.47
C THR A 598 19.19 82.43 -16.65
N SER A 599 19.69 82.67 -15.43
CA SER A 599 19.36 83.86 -14.63
C SER A 599 20.10 85.09 -15.16
N PRO A 600 19.41 86.14 -15.66
CA PRO A 600 20.07 87.35 -16.10
C PRO A 600 20.49 88.18 -14.88
N GLU A 601 21.77 88.57 -14.83
CA GLU A 601 22.22 89.64 -13.96
C GLU A 601 21.42 90.92 -14.26
N GLY A 602 20.65 91.37 -13.27
CA GLY A 602 20.21 92.76 -13.14
C GLY A 602 18.89 93.13 -13.79
N THR A 603 17.76 92.88 -13.13
CA THR A 603 16.68 93.89 -13.03
C THR A 603 15.86 93.65 -11.76
N GLN A 604 15.89 94.61 -10.84
CA GLN A 604 14.96 94.71 -9.71
C GLN A 604 13.55 94.89 -10.27
N ILE A 605 12.68 93.90 -10.09
CA ILE A 605 11.22 94.07 -10.22
C ILE A 605 10.58 93.46 -8.97
N ASP A 606 10.15 94.39 -8.11
CA ASP A 606 9.11 94.35 -7.08
C ASP A 606 8.85 93.04 -6.29
N GLN A 607 9.33 93.02 -5.04
CA GLN A 607 9.19 91.92 -4.07
C GLN A 607 7.83 91.91 -3.33
N ASN A 608 6.73 92.31 -3.96
CA ASN A 608 5.43 92.39 -3.28
C ASN A 608 4.29 91.75 -4.07
N ALA A 609 4.39 90.45 -4.38
CA ALA A 609 3.23 89.56 -4.52
C ALA A 609 3.67 88.11 -4.80
N ARG A 610 4.08 87.38 -3.75
CA ARG A 610 3.90 85.92 -3.61
C ARG A 610 4.46 85.51 -2.26
N LYS A 611 3.56 85.20 -1.33
CA LYS A 611 3.95 84.48 -0.11
C LYS A 611 4.59 83.15 -0.53
N PRO A 612 5.82 82.83 -0.10
CA PRO A 612 6.34 81.49 -0.25
C PRO A 612 5.49 80.58 0.64
N VAL A 613 4.90 79.53 0.07
CA VAL A 613 4.41 78.41 0.85
C VAL A 613 5.64 77.64 1.27
N ASP A 614 6.15 77.95 2.45
CA ASP A 614 7.12 77.12 3.17
C ASP A 614 6.48 75.76 3.45
N GLN A 615 6.90 74.74 2.71
CA GLN A 615 7.06 73.41 3.30
C GLN A 615 8.39 72.82 2.84
N PRO A 616 9.25 72.38 3.78
CA PRO A 616 10.50 71.71 3.44
C PRO A 616 10.16 70.38 2.76
N VAL A 617 10.72 70.16 1.57
CA VAL A 617 10.74 68.83 0.95
C VAL A 617 11.62 67.94 1.83
N SER A 618 10.96 67.15 2.68
CA SER A 618 11.62 66.15 3.51
C SER A 618 12.26 65.10 2.62
N THR A 619 13.58 65.04 2.66
CA THR A 619 14.38 63.87 2.32
C THR A 619 14.14 62.81 3.40
N SER A 620 13.04 62.06 3.25
CA SER A 620 12.78 60.84 4.01
C SER A 620 11.98 59.90 3.13
N GLY A 621 12.48 58.68 2.97
CA GLY A 621 11.84 57.64 2.15
C GLY A 621 10.37 57.41 2.54
N GLY A 622 9.54 57.21 1.52
CA GLY A 622 8.14 56.80 1.66
C GLY A 622 7.23 57.50 0.65
N GLY A 623 6.56 56.73 -0.22
CA GLY A 623 5.62 57.31 -1.19
C GLY A 623 4.68 56.38 -1.93
N TRP A 624 4.51 55.13 -1.48
CA TRP A 624 3.54 54.15 -1.98
C TRP A 624 2.07 54.49 -1.59
N PHE A 625 1.71 55.78 -1.48
CA PHE A 625 0.50 56.23 -0.77
C PHE A 625 -0.42 57.24 -1.49
N SER A 626 -0.34 57.45 -2.81
CA SER A 626 -1.40 58.20 -3.51
C SER A 626 -2.66 57.34 -3.79
N GLY A 627 -2.48 56.04 -4.07
CA GLY A 627 -3.58 55.09 -4.27
C GLY A 627 -4.46 54.89 -3.03
N ASN A 628 -3.89 55.03 -1.83
CA ASN A 628 -4.63 54.87 -0.58
C ASN A 628 -5.58 56.03 -0.26
N LYS A 629 -5.36 57.24 -0.81
CA LYS A 629 -6.28 58.36 -0.57
C LYS A 629 -7.54 58.23 -1.43
N ARG A 630 -7.39 57.86 -2.71
CA ARG A 630 -8.52 57.58 -3.62
C ARG A 630 -9.31 56.34 -3.21
N LYS A 631 -8.63 55.25 -2.82
CA LYS A 631 -9.30 54.03 -2.34
C LYS A 631 -10.05 54.23 -1.02
N ARG A 632 -9.60 55.16 -0.17
CA ARG A 632 -10.33 55.58 1.04
C ARG A 632 -11.56 56.41 0.71
N GLU A 633 -11.47 57.33 -0.24
CA GLU A 633 -12.62 58.14 -0.65
C GLU A 633 -13.68 57.31 -1.37
N GLU A 634 -13.28 56.40 -2.27
CA GLU A 634 -14.20 55.44 -2.90
C GLU A 634 -14.92 54.61 -1.83
N ARG A 635 -14.18 54.05 -0.86
CA ARG A 635 -14.78 53.26 0.22
C ARG A 635 -15.79 54.09 1.04
N ARG A 636 -15.47 55.35 1.33
CA ARG A 636 -16.35 56.28 2.06
C ARG A 636 -17.63 56.59 1.28
N LEU A 637 -17.53 56.81 -0.03
CA LEU A 637 -18.69 57.10 -0.89
C LEU A 637 -19.56 55.86 -1.13
N VAL A 638 -18.95 54.68 -1.24
CA VAL A 638 -19.69 53.41 -1.27
C VAL A 638 -20.45 53.23 0.04
N GLU A 639 -19.80 53.43 1.18
CA GLU A 639 -20.43 53.33 2.50
C GLU A 639 -21.56 54.37 2.69
N LEU A 640 -21.41 55.57 2.12
CA LEU A 640 -22.46 56.59 2.11
C LEU A 640 -23.70 56.15 1.32
N ILE A 641 -23.50 55.52 0.15
CA ILE A 641 -24.60 54.99 -0.68
C ILE A 641 -25.23 53.77 -0.02
N GLU A 642 -24.43 52.80 0.45
CA GLU A 642 -24.91 51.56 1.07
C GLU A 642 -25.78 51.82 2.30
N ASN A 643 -25.45 52.85 3.08
CA ASN A 643 -26.21 53.23 4.28
C ASN A 643 -27.31 54.25 4.01
N SER A 644 -27.52 54.68 2.76
CA SER A 644 -28.61 55.58 2.40
C SER A 644 -29.96 54.84 2.38
N ARG A 645 -31.07 55.57 2.54
CA ARG A 645 -32.42 54.98 2.46
C ARG A 645 -32.85 54.75 1.02
N GLU A 646 -32.17 55.42 0.10
CA GLU A 646 -32.46 55.50 -1.32
C GLU A 646 -31.82 54.35 -2.11
N PHE A 647 -30.83 53.65 -1.53
CA PHE A 647 -30.18 52.49 -2.13
C PHE A 647 -30.66 51.17 -1.50
N ASP A 648 -31.15 50.24 -2.32
CA ASP A 648 -31.53 48.88 -1.90
C ASP A 648 -30.76 47.86 -2.72
N ALA A 649 -29.77 47.23 -2.08
CA ALA A 649 -28.89 46.25 -2.70
C ALA A 649 -29.64 45.06 -3.32
N LYS A 650 -30.70 44.56 -2.66
CA LYS A 650 -31.43 43.38 -3.11
C LYS A 650 -32.29 43.75 -4.32
N TRP A 651 -33.02 44.87 -4.23
CA TRP A 651 -33.81 45.38 -5.33
C TRP A 651 -32.95 45.74 -6.54
N TYR A 652 -31.78 46.34 -6.33
CA TYR A 652 -30.86 46.74 -7.38
C TYR A 652 -30.36 45.53 -8.19
N LEU A 653 -30.01 44.43 -7.52
CA LEU A 653 -29.58 43.20 -8.19
C LEU A 653 -30.75 42.45 -8.85
N GLU A 654 -31.96 42.52 -8.31
CA GLU A 654 -33.17 41.97 -8.94
C GLU A 654 -33.56 42.75 -10.21
N LYS A 655 -33.44 44.09 -10.18
CA LYS A 655 -33.78 44.97 -11.32
C LYS A 655 -32.71 44.97 -12.41
N TYR A 656 -31.44 44.73 -12.07
CA TYR A 656 -30.31 44.73 -13.01
C TYR A 656 -29.57 43.39 -13.02
N PRO A 657 -30.08 42.39 -13.79
CA PRO A 657 -29.51 41.03 -13.84
C PRO A 657 -28.08 40.97 -14.41
N ASP A 658 -27.67 41.96 -15.20
CA ASP A 658 -26.30 42.13 -15.70
C ASP A 658 -25.31 42.37 -14.56
N VAL A 659 -25.70 43.17 -13.56
CA VAL A 659 -24.91 43.41 -12.34
C VAL A 659 -24.88 42.15 -11.46
N ALA A 660 -26.02 41.45 -11.34
CA ALA A 660 -26.13 40.24 -10.54
C ALA A 660 -25.27 39.07 -11.07
N LYS A 661 -25.02 39.01 -12.39
CA LYS A 661 -24.14 38.00 -13.00
C LYS A 661 -22.66 38.36 -12.95
N HIS A 662 -22.31 39.60 -12.59
CA HIS A 662 -20.92 40.04 -12.56
C HIS A 662 -20.19 39.50 -11.30
N PRO A 663 -18.99 38.88 -11.42
CA PRO A 663 -18.29 38.24 -10.30
C PRO A 663 -17.94 39.19 -9.15
N GLU A 664 -17.67 40.46 -9.47
CA GLU A 664 -17.26 41.49 -8.50
C GLU A 664 -18.44 42.34 -8.00
N PHE A 665 -19.38 42.71 -8.87
CA PHE A 665 -20.44 43.67 -8.54
C PHE A 665 -21.67 43.03 -7.91
N SER A 666 -21.90 41.73 -8.14
CA SER A 666 -22.90 40.96 -7.40
C SER A 666 -22.68 40.97 -5.88
N LYS A 667 -21.43 41.13 -5.44
CA LYS A 667 -21.03 41.20 -4.03
C LYS A 667 -20.95 42.63 -3.49
N ALA A 668 -21.00 43.64 -4.36
CA ALA A 668 -20.86 45.05 -4.00
C ALA A 668 -21.71 45.95 -4.94
N PRO A 669 -23.05 45.85 -4.88
CA PRO A 669 -23.94 46.55 -5.82
C PRO A 669 -23.90 48.07 -5.68
N ALA A 670 -23.65 48.61 -4.48
CA ALA A 670 -23.50 50.05 -4.29
C ALA A 670 -22.22 50.60 -4.94
N ARG A 671 -21.16 49.79 -4.97
CA ARG A 671 -19.93 50.13 -5.68
C ARG A 671 -20.16 50.18 -7.19
N HIS A 672 -20.98 49.26 -7.73
CA HIS A 672 -21.43 49.35 -9.12
C HIS A 672 -22.24 50.62 -9.37
N TYR A 673 -23.20 50.92 -8.50
CA TYR A 673 -24.03 52.10 -8.64
C TYR A 673 -23.21 53.40 -8.58
N LEU A 674 -22.26 53.50 -7.64
CA LEU A 674 -21.35 54.64 -7.51
C LEU A 674 -20.56 54.88 -8.81
N LYS A 675 -20.02 53.81 -9.40
CA LYS A 675 -19.11 53.88 -10.54
C LYS A 675 -19.79 53.98 -11.90
N PHE A 676 -20.92 53.31 -12.08
CA PHE A 676 -21.56 53.14 -13.39
C PHE A 676 -23.05 53.46 -13.31
N GLY A 677 -23.78 52.77 -12.42
CA GLY A 677 -25.25 52.79 -12.41
C GLY A 677 -25.85 54.19 -12.33
N GLY A 678 -25.33 55.06 -11.46
CA GLY A 678 -25.82 56.43 -11.34
C GLY A 678 -25.62 57.27 -12.60
N PHE A 679 -24.54 57.06 -13.36
CA PHE A 679 -24.26 57.78 -14.60
C PHE A 679 -25.02 57.22 -15.81
N GLU A 680 -25.34 55.93 -15.76
CA GLU A 680 -26.20 55.25 -16.73
C GLU A 680 -27.70 55.56 -16.52
N GLY A 681 -28.04 56.40 -15.52
CA GLY A 681 -29.42 56.72 -15.17
C GLY A 681 -30.18 55.54 -14.54
N ARG A 682 -29.47 54.54 -14.02
CA ARG A 682 -30.10 53.43 -13.29
C ARG A 682 -30.54 53.90 -11.92
N ASP A 683 -31.61 53.31 -11.40
CA ASP A 683 -32.14 53.68 -10.09
C ASP A 683 -31.43 52.88 -9.00
N PRO A 684 -30.94 53.51 -7.92
CA PRO A 684 -30.30 52.81 -6.79
C PRO A 684 -31.29 52.00 -5.95
N GLY A 685 -32.58 52.33 -6.06
CA GLY A 685 -33.68 51.77 -5.29
C GLY A 685 -35.01 52.37 -5.76
N PRO A 686 -36.15 51.87 -5.28
CA PRO A 686 -37.47 52.36 -5.68
C PRO A 686 -37.76 53.81 -5.21
N GLY A 687 -36.94 54.36 -4.31
CA GLY A 687 -37.13 55.69 -3.73
C GLY A 687 -36.36 56.82 -4.41
N PHE A 688 -35.58 56.55 -5.45
CA PHE A 688 -34.76 57.56 -6.13
C PHE A 688 -34.71 57.31 -7.64
N ASP A 689 -35.06 58.33 -8.42
CA ASP A 689 -35.04 58.29 -9.89
C ASP A 689 -33.80 59.03 -10.40
N SER A 690 -32.80 58.27 -10.81
CA SER A 690 -31.50 58.83 -11.23
C SER A 690 -31.59 59.58 -12.54
N ALA A 691 -32.40 59.09 -13.48
CA ALA A 691 -32.56 59.70 -14.80
C ALA A 691 -33.24 61.07 -14.66
N HIS A 692 -34.32 61.14 -13.89
CA HIS A 692 -35.01 62.39 -13.59
C HIS A 692 -34.12 63.38 -12.81
N TYR A 693 -33.33 62.89 -11.86
CA TYR A 693 -32.41 63.73 -11.08
C TYR A 693 -31.31 64.35 -11.96
N LEU A 694 -30.72 63.57 -12.88
CA LEU A 694 -29.72 64.04 -13.84
C LEU A 694 -30.31 65.01 -14.87
N ASP A 695 -31.57 64.82 -15.28
CA ASP A 695 -32.24 65.76 -16.20
C ASP A 695 -32.57 67.09 -15.52
N THR A 696 -32.89 67.07 -14.23
CA THR A 696 -33.18 68.28 -13.46
C THR A 696 -31.91 69.06 -13.07
N HIS A 697 -30.78 68.36 -12.90
CA HIS A 697 -29.48 68.94 -12.53
C HIS A 697 -28.44 68.68 -13.64
N SER A 698 -28.63 69.33 -14.79
CA SER A 698 -27.79 69.15 -15.98
C SER A 698 -26.30 69.44 -15.75
N GLU A 699 -25.96 70.26 -14.77
CA GLU A 699 -24.60 70.54 -14.32
C GLU A 699 -23.87 69.31 -13.75
N LEU A 700 -24.60 68.32 -13.25
CA LEU A 700 -24.03 67.06 -12.77
C LEU A 700 -23.55 66.18 -13.92
N LYS A 701 -24.13 66.34 -15.12
CA LYS A 701 -23.66 65.68 -16.34
C LYS A 701 -22.29 66.22 -16.75
N ALA A 702 -22.06 67.53 -16.59
CA ALA A 702 -20.79 68.18 -16.90
C ALA A 702 -19.71 67.92 -15.84
N SER A 703 -20.06 67.86 -14.55
CA SER A 703 -19.11 67.60 -13.45
C SER A 703 -18.87 66.13 -13.14
N ARG A 704 -19.56 65.20 -13.85
CA ARG A 704 -19.57 63.75 -13.58
C ARG A 704 -19.71 63.40 -12.09
N THR A 705 -20.61 64.09 -11.40
CA THR A 705 -20.94 63.78 -10.01
C THR A 705 -22.08 62.76 -9.97
N ASN A 706 -21.90 61.65 -9.24
CA ASN A 706 -22.94 60.63 -9.11
C ASN A 706 -24.23 61.26 -8.50
N PRO A 707 -25.41 61.05 -9.11
CA PRO A 707 -26.63 61.77 -8.75
C PRO A 707 -27.07 61.52 -7.31
N LEU A 708 -26.91 60.29 -6.81
CA LEU A 708 -27.27 59.97 -5.42
C LEU A 708 -26.23 60.54 -4.45
N VAL A 709 -24.94 60.51 -4.78
CA VAL A 709 -23.90 61.12 -3.94
C VAL A 709 -24.12 62.62 -3.82
N HIS A 710 -24.47 63.29 -4.93
CA HIS A 710 -24.84 64.69 -4.91
C HIS A 710 -26.07 64.91 -4.03
N PHE A 711 -27.15 64.17 -4.26
CA PHE A 711 -28.38 64.26 -3.47
C PHE A 711 -28.14 64.08 -1.96
N LEU A 712 -27.34 63.09 -1.56
CA LEU A 712 -27.03 62.81 -0.16
C LEU A 712 -26.10 63.84 0.49
N SER A 713 -25.32 64.58 -0.31
CA SER A 713 -24.40 65.62 0.18
C SER A 713 -25.01 67.03 0.19
N THR A 714 -26.12 67.24 -0.52
CA THR A 714 -26.85 68.53 -0.56
C THR A 714 -28.14 68.54 0.27
N ARG A 715 -28.43 67.46 0.99
CA ARG A 715 -29.62 67.32 1.84
C ARG A 715 -29.44 67.82 3.27
#